data_AF-A0AB34FPG8-F1
#
_entry.id   AF-A0AB34FPG8-F1
#
_cell.length_a   1.000
_cell.length_b   1.000
_cell.length_c   1.000
_cell.angle_alpha   90.00
_cell.angle_beta   90.00
_cell.angle_gamma   90.00
#
_symmetry.space_group_name_H-M   'P 1'
#
loop_
_entity.id
_entity.type
_entity.pdbx_description
1 polymer ?
#
loop_
_entity_poly.entity_id
_entity_poly.type
_entity_poly.pdbx_seq_one_letter_code
_entity_poly.pdbx_strand_id
1 'polypeptide(L)'
;MPTEGVKILPSGKKSFIPLENNPEVFTSLVHDLGVSEQLGFYDVYNLDEPELLALIPRPALALIFITPPDMYYAVRGEDGIGKFNGELTYDKSGDDEPVMWFQQTIGNACGLMALIHSISNGEAKKFVQSDSLLDRIIKQATHLKPTARAAALYDNEELEKAHMRAAVMGSSAPPPAEEHAGLHFIAFVRGEDGHLWELEGGVDGPIDRGALGKDDDVLSERALDQGVKKFLKHSNGNLQFSIVALAKEQVPPEPPPPVTANILADVYNLESPGSEATAGASDHDLYASARECFAMDASQAPLMAGQSRDDELEYDADDNGALRRGPAHPEDKVPEGGYGVFVLVLTFAAGISGLLFGYDTGVISATLVSIGTGLSGRTLTSFDKSIITSSTSLFALLASPLSSVLADRLGRKSVILYADVLFVVGALLQAACSTVPAMVAGRCIVGAGVGAASFVVPLYIAEVAPASHRGRLVTMNVLFITMGQMVAYVIGWLLSTYADKATGWRWMVGLGAVPAALQAALVVFMPETPRWLVKVGRTQSAKQVIQRVNGEEAASGQYADMIIREIEIEAHEEREARRLREHQRPGLGKWLGAWQELLSQGKNRRALAIACLLQGLQQLCGFNSLMYFSATIFMLVGFKSPTLTSLVVAVTNFLFTLVALGLIDRIGRRRILLYSIPFMIMGLLFAAFGFSFLTLGETAAAGDEGGSGHAGAATVVLVSIMIYVASFALGLGNVPWMQSELFPLAVRSLGSGVATATNWGANFAIGLTFLPMMDALTPSWTFVVYAGICAVGYWLVWRMYPETAGLSLEEATALLERGWGVRD
;
A
#
# COMPACT_ATOMS: atom_id res chain seq x y z
N MET A 1 -14.63 -30.05 -33.69
CA MET A 1 -13.64 -29.05 -33.23
C MET A 1 -13.53 -29.21 -31.72
N PRO A 2 -12.35 -29.02 -31.11
CA PRO A 2 -12.23 -29.07 -29.64
C PRO A 2 -13.15 -28.04 -28.98
N THR A 3 -13.55 -28.27 -27.73
CA THR A 3 -14.32 -27.30 -26.93
C THR A 3 -13.57 -25.97 -26.87
N GLU A 4 -14.28 -24.84 -26.84
CA GLU A 4 -13.65 -23.53 -26.68
C GLU A 4 -12.77 -23.50 -25.41
N GLY A 5 -11.51 -23.07 -25.56
CA GLY A 5 -10.50 -23.14 -24.49
C GLY A 5 -9.57 -24.37 -24.55
N VAL A 6 -9.95 -25.44 -25.27
CA VAL A 6 -9.11 -26.65 -25.42
C VAL A 6 -8.19 -26.54 -26.63
N LYS A 7 -6.94 -26.98 -26.45
CA LYS A 7 -5.90 -26.92 -27.49
C LYS A 7 -5.30 -28.28 -27.73
N ILE A 8 -5.07 -28.60 -29.01
CA ILE A 8 -4.24 -29.72 -29.42
C ILE A 8 -2.85 -29.17 -29.69
N LEU A 9 -1.89 -29.53 -28.85
CA LEU A 9 -0.50 -29.08 -28.97
C LEU A 9 0.15 -29.68 -30.23
N PRO A 10 1.27 -29.14 -30.73
CA PRO A 10 2.00 -29.69 -31.89
C PRO A 10 2.40 -31.18 -31.72
N SER A 11 2.51 -31.65 -30.47
CA SER A 11 2.72 -33.06 -30.14
C SER A 11 1.51 -33.98 -30.36
N GLY A 12 0.35 -33.43 -30.74
CA GLY A 12 -0.92 -34.15 -30.83
C GLY A 12 -1.64 -34.32 -29.49
N LYS A 13 -1.04 -33.86 -28.38
CA LYS A 13 -1.59 -33.97 -27.02
C LYS A 13 -2.67 -32.90 -26.78
N LYS A 14 -3.82 -33.30 -26.27
CA LYS A 14 -4.86 -32.39 -25.76
C LYS A 14 -4.39 -31.69 -24.49
N SER A 15 -4.58 -30.38 -24.42
CA SER A 15 -4.24 -29.53 -23.28
C SER A 15 -5.42 -28.63 -22.91
N PHE A 16 -5.65 -28.48 -21.61
CA PHE A 16 -6.71 -27.67 -21.04
C PHE A 16 -6.17 -26.32 -20.54
N ILE A 17 -7.09 -25.37 -20.37
CA ILE A 17 -6.84 -24.25 -19.47
C ILE A 17 -6.74 -24.83 -18.04
N PRO A 18 -5.67 -24.56 -17.28
CA PRO A 18 -5.52 -25.10 -15.93
C PRO A 18 -6.62 -24.56 -14.99
N LEU A 19 -7.03 -25.37 -14.02
CA LEU A 19 -7.91 -24.91 -12.94
C LEU A 19 -7.11 -24.09 -11.92
N GLU A 20 -7.73 -23.05 -11.39
CA GLU A 20 -7.23 -22.33 -10.21
C GLU A 20 -7.51 -23.16 -8.94
N ASN A 21 -6.57 -23.19 -7.98
CA ASN A 21 -6.77 -23.90 -6.70
C ASN A 21 -7.68 -23.07 -5.77
N ASN A 22 -8.96 -23.02 -6.10
CA ASN A 22 -9.95 -22.16 -5.45
C ASN A 22 -11.17 -22.99 -5.02
N PRO A 23 -11.66 -22.86 -3.77
CA PRO A 23 -12.81 -23.63 -3.28
C PRO A 23 -14.08 -23.47 -4.10
N GLU A 24 -14.39 -22.27 -4.59
CA GLU A 24 -15.58 -22.00 -5.40
C GLU A 24 -15.47 -22.66 -6.78
N VAL A 25 -14.27 -22.63 -7.39
CA VAL A 25 -14.00 -23.29 -8.66
C VAL A 25 -14.20 -24.80 -8.54
N PHE A 26 -13.64 -25.42 -7.49
CA PHE A 26 -13.78 -26.85 -7.27
C PHE A 26 -15.19 -27.26 -6.84
N THR A 27 -15.86 -26.47 -6.01
CA THR A 27 -17.25 -26.72 -5.59
C THR A 27 -18.20 -26.61 -6.78
N SER A 28 -18.08 -25.56 -7.59
CA SER A 28 -18.85 -25.41 -8.82
C SER A 28 -18.64 -26.60 -9.77
N LEU A 29 -17.38 -26.99 -10.01
CA LEU A 29 -17.05 -28.11 -10.88
C LEU A 29 -17.62 -29.43 -10.34
N VAL A 30 -17.50 -29.71 -9.04
CA VAL A 30 -17.96 -30.99 -8.48
C VAL A 30 -19.47 -31.16 -8.55
N HIS A 31 -20.23 -30.06 -8.38
CA HIS A 31 -21.67 -30.06 -8.57
C HIS A 31 -22.07 -30.20 -10.03
N ASP A 32 -21.35 -29.55 -10.95
CA ASP A 32 -21.53 -29.71 -12.39
C ASP A 32 -21.32 -31.18 -12.84
N LEU A 33 -20.44 -31.91 -12.15
CA LEU A 33 -20.21 -33.33 -12.40
C LEU A 33 -21.26 -34.24 -11.73
N GLY A 34 -22.17 -33.68 -10.94
CA GLY A 34 -23.30 -34.33 -10.28
C GLY A 34 -22.99 -34.95 -8.93
N VAL A 35 -22.12 -34.30 -8.15
CA VAL A 35 -21.99 -34.56 -6.72
C VAL A 35 -23.01 -33.75 -5.94
N SER A 36 -23.57 -34.36 -4.89
CA SER A 36 -24.52 -33.73 -3.99
C SER A 36 -24.02 -32.39 -3.44
N GLU A 37 -24.92 -31.41 -3.38
CA GLU A 37 -24.73 -30.11 -2.69
C GLU A 37 -24.35 -30.27 -1.20
N GLN A 38 -24.50 -31.46 -0.62
CA GLN A 38 -24.02 -31.72 0.74
C GLN A 38 -22.49 -31.70 0.88
N LEU A 39 -21.72 -31.70 -0.22
CA LEU A 39 -20.26 -31.60 -0.18
C LEU A 39 -19.78 -30.31 -0.83
N GLY A 40 -18.84 -29.63 -0.19
CA GLY A 40 -18.16 -28.46 -0.73
C GLY A 40 -16.66 -28.48 -0.44
N PHE A 41 -15.92 -27.66 -1.17
CA PHE A 41 -14.52 -27.39 -0.88
C PHE A 41 -14.38 -26.17 0.02
N TYR A 42 -13.39 -26.21 0.91
CA TYR A 42 -13.08 -25.18 1.89
C TYR A 42 -11.59 -24.85 1.83
N ASP A 43 -11.24 -23.58 2.00
CA ASP A 43 -9.84 -23.19 2.16
C ASP A 43 -9.26 -23.74 3.47
N VAL A 44 -8.03 -24.22 3.41
CA VAL A 44 -7.23 -24.53 4.60
C VAL A 44 -6.22 -23.42 4.80
N TYR A 45 -6.52 -22.50 5.72
CA TYR A 45 -5.67 -21.30 5.96
C TYR A 45 -4.43 -21.58 6.79
N ASN A 46 -4.48 -22.57 7.67
CA ASN A 46 -3.38 -22.92 8.58
C ASN A 46 -3.48 -24.42 8.93
N LEU A 47 -2.35 -25.13 9.05
CA LEU A 47 -2.29 -26.56 9.40
C LEU A 47 -1.90 -26.81 10.86
N ASP A 48 -1.49 -25.76 11.57
CA ASP A 48 -0.97 -25.84 12.94
C ASP A 48 -1.83 -25.08 13.95
N GLU A 49 -2.60 -24.07 13.52
CA GLU A 49 -3.54 -23.33 14.38
C GLU A 49 -4.90 -24.04 14.48
N PRO A 50 -5.28 -24.55 15.68
CA PRO A 50 -6.52 -25.31 15.85
C PRO A 50 -7.80 -24.49 15.55
N GLU A 51 -7.78 -23.18 15.83
CA GLU A 51 -8.92 -22.29 15.62
C GLU A 51 -9.24 -22.11 14.12
N LEU A 52 -8.21 -22.04 13.27
CA LEU A 52 -8.37 -21.91 11.82
C LEU A 52 -8.72 -23.25 11.16
N LEU A 53 -8.18 -24.36 11.66
CA LEU A 53 -8.58 -25.70 11.23
C LEU A 53 -10.05 -26.01 11.59
N ALA A 54 -10.55 -25.46 12.69
CA ALA A 54 -11.94 -25.65 13.12
C ALA A 54 -12.97 -24.97 12.18
N LEU A 55 -12.54 -24.08 11.28
CA LEU A 55 -13.40 -23.49 10.25
C LEU A 55 -13.82 -24.51 9.19
N ILE A 56 -13.07 -25.60 9.03
CA ILE A 56 -13.36 -26.65 8.04
C ILE A 56 -14.27 -27.69 8.70
N PRO A 57 -15.43 -28.00 8.11
CA PRO A 57 -16.32 -29.03 8.63
C PRO A 57 -15.61 -30.38 8.75
N ARG A 58 -15.86 -31.08 9.85
CA ARG A 58 -15.27 -32.40 10.16
C ARG A 58 -16.34 -33.49 10.06
N PRO A 59 -16.06 -34.66 9.47
CA PRO A 59 -14.76 -35.07 8.93
C PRO A 59 -14.46 -34.44 7.56
N ALA A 60 -13.20 -34.07 7.34
CA ALA A 60 -12.68 -33.74 6.03
C ALA A 60 -12.46 -35.04 5.23
N LEU A 61 -12.95 -35.10 4.00
CA LEU A 61 -13.00 -36.32 3.19
C LEU A 61 -11.78 -36.45 2.25
N ALA A 62 -11.27 -35.33 1.75
CA ALA A 62 -10.11 -35.27 0.87
C ALA A 62 -9.39 -33.91 0.99
N LEU A 63 -8.10 -33.87 0.67
CA LEU A 63 -7.34 -32.63 0.48
C LEU A 63 -6.82 -32.55 -0.94
N ILE A 64 -6.95 -31.38 -1.56
CA ILE A 64 -6.25 -31.04 -2.78
C ILE A 64 -5.16 -30.04 -2.44
N PHE A 65 -3.92 -30.44 -2.68
CA PHE A 65 -2.72 -29.66 -2.41
C PHE A 65 -2.08 -29.27 -3.74
N ILE A 66 -1.92 -27.97 -3.98
CA ILE A 66 -1.11 -27.48 -5.09
C ILE A 66 0.30 -27.20 -4.59
N THR A 67 1.30 -27.82 -5.22
CA THR A 67 2.71 -27.73 -4.83
C THR A 67 3.56 -27.20 -5.97
N PRO A 68 4.60 -26.41 -5.66
CA PRO A 68 5.61 -26.02 -6.63
C PRO A 68 6.53 -27.22 -6.96
N PRO A 69 7.24 -27.19 -8.13
CA PRO A 69 7.98 -28.34 -8.63
C PRO A 69 9.16 -28.77 -7.76
N ASP A 70 9.84 -27.82 -7.13
CA ASP A 70 10.95 -28.05 -6.19
C ASP A 70 10.51 -28.93 -5.02
N MET A 71 9.43 -28.56 -4.32
CA MET A 71 8.84 -29.34 -3.23
C MET A 71 8.38 -30.72 -3.72
N TYR A 72 7.74 -30.75 -4.89
CA TYR A 72 7.25 -31.98 -5.49
C TYR A 72 8.40 -32.96 -5.75
N TYR A 73 9.44 -32.54 -6.47
CA TYR A 73 10.55 -33.40 -6.85
C TYR A 73 11.43 -33.80 -5.65
N ALA A 74 11.53 -32.95 -4.61
CA ALA A 74 12.23 -33.30 -3.38
C ALA A 74 11.57 -34.50 -2.68
N VAL A 75 10.25 -34.45 -2.44
CA VAL A 75 9.51 -35.55 -1.83
C VAL A 75 9.53 -36.80 -2.71
N ARG A 76 9.41 -36.65 -4.04
CA ARG A 76 9.53 -37.79 -4.97
C ARG A 76 10.89 -38.46 -4.89
N GLY A 77 11.97 -37.68 -4.75
CA GLY A 77 13.31 -38.19 -4.51
C GLY A 77 13.41 -38.99 -3.20
N GLU A 78 12.85 -38.48 -2.11
CA GLU A 78 12.79 -39.19 -0.81
C GLU A 78 11.97 -40.49 -0.88
N ASP A 79 10.89 -40.48 -1.65
CA ASP A 79 10.05 -41.67 -1.87
C ASP A 79 10.73 -42.70 -2.78
N GLY A 80 11.88 -42.37 -3.40
CA GLY A 80 12.52 -43.21 -4.41
C GLY A 80 11.74 -43.29 -5.72
N ILE A 81 10.83 -42.35 -5.96
CA ILE A 81 9.97 -42.28 -7.14
C ILE A 81 10.63 -41.35 -8.16
N GLY A 82 11.26 -41.94 -9.18
CA GLY A 82 11.88 -41.19 -10.27
C GLY A 82 10.87 -40.49 -11.17
N LYS A 83 11.36 -39.65 -12.10
CA LYS A 83 10.51 -39.09 -13.17
C LYS A 83 9.89 -40.24 -13.96
N PHE A 84 8.57 -40.18 -14.15
CA PHE A 84 7.84 -41.16 -14.94
C PHE A 84 8.46 -41.28 -16.34
N ASN A 85 8.91 -42.48 -16.68
CA ASN A 85 9.67 -42.77 -17.90
C ASN A 85 8.76 -43.11 -19.10
N GLY A 86 7.44 -43.08 -18.92
CA GLY A 86 6.46 -43.44 -19.95
C GLY A 86 5.95 -44.89 -19.86
N GLU A 87 6.55 -45.74 -19.04
CA GLU A 87 6.09 -47.12 -18.79
C GLU A 87 5.37 -47.20 -17.44
N LEU A 88 4.09 -47.57 -17.47
CA LEU A 88 3.27 -47.74 -16.28
C LEU A 88 3.39 -49.18 -15.76
N THR A 89 3.90 -49.37 -14.55
CA THR A 89 3.93 -50.67 -13.87
C THR A 89 2.68 -50.93 -13.03
N TYR A 90 1.95 -49.87 -12.67
CA TYR A 90 0.64 -50.00 -12.01
C TYR A 90 -0.41 -50.57 -12.98
N ASP A 91 -0.98 -51.73 -12.64
CA ASP A 91 -1.92 -52.49 -13.47
C ASP A 91 -3.19 -52.93 -12.68
N LYS A 92 -3.49 -52.32 -11.53
CA LYS A 92 -4.70 -52.71 -10.79
C LYS A 92 -5.98 -52.13 -11.42
N SER A 93 -7.09 -52.82 -11.19
CA SER A 93 -8.45 -52.45 -11.60
C SER A 93 -9.47 -53.29 -10.85
N GLY A 94 -10.69 -52.79 -10.67
CA GLY A 94 -11.82 -53.53 -10.09
C GLY A 94 -12.13 -53.11 -8.66
N ASP A 95 -13.14 -53.77 -8.07
CA ASP A 95 -13.70 -53.40 -6.76
C ASP A 95 -12.75 -53.67 -5.58
N ASP A 96 -11.71 -54.49 -5.79
CA ASP A 96 -10.69 -54.79 -4.78
C ASP A 96 -9.59 -53.72 -4.68
N GLU A 97 -9.65 -52.66 -5.50
CA GLU A 97 -8.70 -51.54 -5.40
C GLU A 97 -8.98 -50.70 -4.14
N PRO A 98 -7.98 -50.44 -3.28
CA PRO A 98 -8.20 -49.60 -2.09
C PRO A 98 -8.54 -48.15 -2.45
N VAL A 99 -8.05 -47.70 -3.62
CA VAL A 99 -8.34 -46.41 -4.24
C VAL A 99 -8.37 -46.53 -5.76
N MET A 100 -9.33 -45.87 -6.38
CA MET A 100 -9.43 -45.65 -7.82
C MET A 100 -8.48 -44.52 -8.24
N TRP A 101 -7.41 -44.89 -8.94
CA TRP A 101 -6.43 -43.96 -9.49
C TRP A 101 -6.60 -43.78 -11.00
N PHE A 102 -6.32 -42.57 -11.50
CA PHE A 102 -6.40 -42.23 -12.92
C PHE A 102 -5.10 -41.57 -13.37
N GLN A 103 -4.51 -42.09 -14.46
CA GLN A 103 -3.34 -41.48 -15.09
C GLN A 103 -3.73 -40.18 -15.80
N GLN A 104 -2.89 -39.15 -15.68
CA GLN A 104 -3.08 -37.88 -16.37
C GLN A 104 -2.49 -37.93 -17.80
N THR A 105 -3.37 -37.98 -18.79
CA THR A 105 -2.98 -37.94 -20.22
C THR A 105 -3.25 -36.58 -20.87
N ILE A 106 -4.03 -35.70 -20.23
CA ILE A 106 -4.38 -34.35 -20.70
C ILE A 106 -3.38 -33.32 -20.12
N GLY A 107 -2.87 -32.42 -20.95
CA GLY A 107 -2.01 -31.30 -20.52
C GLY A 107 -2.76 -30.32 -19.62
N ASN A 108 -2.08 -29.78 -18.59
CA ASN A 108 -2.65 -28.83 -17.61
C ASN A 108 -3.90 -29.31 -16.84
N ALA A 109 -4.22 -30.61 -16.88
CA ALA A 109 -5.41 -31.16 -16.24
C ALA A 109 -5.19 -31.66 -14.79
N CYS A 110 -4.04 -31.39 -14.16
CA CYS A 110 -3.72 -31.91 -12.83
C CYS A 110 -4.76 -31.53 -11.76
N GLY A 111 -5.32 -30.31 -11.80
CA GLY A 111 -6.42 -29.92 -10.90
C GLY A 111 -7.69 -30.76 -11.10
N LEU A 112 -8.06 -31.06 -12.34
CA LEU A 112 -9.20 -31.94 -12.64
C LEU A 112 -8.95 -33.36 -12.12
N MET A 113 -7.74 -33.87 -12.31
CA MET A 113 -7.35 -35.19 -11.80
C MET A 113 -7.48 -35.24 -10.28
N ALA A 114 -6.97 -34.22 -9.58
CA ALA A 114 -7.07 -34.14 -8.12
C ALA A 114 -8.53 -34.08 -7.64
N LEU A 115 -9.42 -33.36 -8.33
CA LEU A 115 -10.86 -33.37 -8.02
C LEU A 115 -11.48 -34.75 -8.22
N ILE A 116 -11.23 -35.40 -9.37
CA ILE A 116 -11.79 -36.74 -9.66
C ILE A 116 -11.26 -37.76 -8.65
N HIS A 117 -9.98 -37.71 -8.30
CA HIS A 117 -9.35 -38.55 -7.28
C HIS A 117 -9.97 -38.31 -5.90
N SER A 118 -10.24 -37.06 -5.53
CA SER A 118 -10.83 -36.70 -4.24
C SER A 118 -12.24 -37.27 -4.05
N ILE A 119 -13.03 -37.33 -5.13
CA ILE A 119 -14.44 -37.68 -5.09
C ILE A 119 -14.71 -39.15 -5.40
N SER A 120 -13.89 -39.77 -6.25
CA SER A 120 -14.09 -41.17 -6.67
C SER A 120 -13.66 -42.20 -5.60
N ASN A 121 -13.22 -41.74 -4.44
CA ASN A 121 -12.58 -42.54 -3.39
C ASN A 121 -13.19 -42.27 -2.02
N GLY A 122 -13.01 -43.23 -1.11
CA GLY A 122 -13.42 -43.13 0.30
C GLY A 122 -14.91 -42.79 0.48
N GLU A 123 -15.21 -42.08 1.56
CA GLU A 123 -16.59 -41.67 1.89
C GLU A 123 -17.18 -40.67 0.88
N ALA A 124 -16.36 -39.88 0.19
CA ALA A 124 -16.82 -38.88 -0.78
C ALA A 124 -17.59 -39.50 -1.95
N LYS A 125 -17.21 -40.72 -2.37
CA LYS A 125 -17.86 -41.48 -3.44
C LYS A 125 -19.36 -41.70 -3.21
N LYS A 126 -19.81 -41.76 -1.94
CA LYS A 126 -21.22 -41.96 -1.57
C LYS A 126 -22.10 -40.76 -1.88
N PHE A 127 -21.52 -39.59 -2.13
CA PHE A 127 -22.22 -38.34 -2.44
C PHE A 127 -22.36 -38.10 -3.94
N VAL A 128 -21.81 -38.97 -4.78
CA VAL A 128 -22.00 -38.92 -6.23
C VAL A 128 -23.43 -39.37 -6.56
N GLN A 129 -24.20 -38.51 -7.22
CA GLN A 129 -25.59 -38.79 -7.54
C GLN A 129 -25.70 -39.87 -8.62
N SER A 130 -26.67 -40.77 -8.49
CA SER A 130 -26.92 -41.82 -9.48
C SER A 130 -27.22 -41.22 -10.86
N ASP A 131 -26.64 -41.81 -11.89
CA ASP A 131 -26.74 -41.41 -13.30
C ASP A 131 -26.17 -40.01 -13.62
N SER A 132 -25.45 -39.39 -12.69
CA SER A 132 -24.64 -38.19 -12.95
C SER A 132 -23.49 -38.46 -13.94
N LEU A 133 -22.87 -37.39 -14.46
CA LEU A 133 -21.69 -37.52 -15.31
C LEU A 133 -20.57 -38.27 -14.59
N LEU A 134 -20.27 -37.91 -13.34
CA LEU A 134 -19.23 -38.59 -12.57
C LEU A 134 -19.57 -40.03 -12.22
N ASP A 135 -20.84 -40.34 -11.90
CA ASP A 135 -21.28 -41.73 -11.65
C ASP A 135 -21.06 -42.61 -12.89
N ARG A 136 -21.41 -42.10 -14.09
CA ARG A 136 -21.15 -42.81 -15.36
C ARG A 136 -19.66 -43.03 -15.58
N ILE A 137 -18.83 -42.01 -15.32
CA ILE A 137 -17.37 -42.10 -15.43
C ILE A 137 -16.82 -43.15 -14.47
N ILE A 138 -17.21 -43.12 -13.19
CA ILE A 138 -16.75 -44.06 -12.16
C ILE A 138 -17.15 -45.50 -12.52
N LYS A 139 -18.42 -45.74 -12.90
CA LYS A 139 -18.91 -47.07 -13.32
C LYS A 139 -18.15 -47.60 -14.53
N GLN A 140 -17.90 -46.75 -15.52
CA GLN A 140 -17.11 -47.13 -16.70
C GLN A 140 -15.64 -47.41 -16.33
N ALA A 141 -15.05 -46.61 -15.43
CA ALA A 141 -13.65 -46.67 -15.03
C ALA A 141 -13.30 -47.85 -14.11
N THR A 142 -14.26 -48.36 -13.33
CA THR A 142 -14.02 -49.30 -12.23
C THR A 142 -13.23 -50.53 -12.68
N HIS A 143 -13.66 -51.20 -13.76
CA HIS A 143 -13.00 -52.41 -14.26
C HIS A 143 -11.97 -52.16 -15.38
N LEU A 144 -11.64 -50.90 -15.68
CA LEU A 144 -10.64 -50.56 -16.68
C LEU A 144 -9.24 -50.49 -16.06
N LYS A 145 -8.26 -51.01 -16.79
CA LYS A 145 -6.84 -50.80 -16.51
C LYS A 145 -6.47 -49.32 -16.67
N PRO A 146 -5.40 -48.82 -16.01
CA PRO A 146 -5.17 -47.38 -15.90
C PRO A 146 -5.06 -46.62 -17.22
N THR A 147 -4.43 -47.19 -18.25
CA THR A 147 -4.35 -46.56 -19.58
C THR A 147 -5.71 -46.42 -20.24
N ALA A 148 -6.56 -47.46 -20.16
CA ALA A 148 -7.93 -47.42 -20.69
C ALA A 148 -8.82 -46.49 -19.86
N ARG A 149 -8.59 -46.43 -18.55
CA ARG A 149 -9.26 -45.52 -17.61
C ARG A 149 -8.94 -44.05 -17.93
N ALA A 150 -7.68 -43.74 -18.25
CA ALA A 150 -7.27 -42.40 -18.68
C ALA A 150 -7.84 -42.03 -20.05
N ALA A 151 -7.96 -42.98 -20.98
CA ALA A 151 -8.63 -42.75 -22.27
C ALA A 151 -10.11 -42.38 -22.09
N ALA A 152 -10.80 -43.01 -21.12
CA ALA A 152 -12.19 -42.69 -20.81
C ALA A 152 -12.39 -41.23 -20.35
N LEU A 153 -11.39 -40.62 -19.67
CA LEU A 153 -11.42 -39.19 -19.36
C LEU A 153 -11.03 -38.33 -20.57
N TYR A 154 -10.02 -38.76 -21.33
CA TYR A 154 -9.50 -38.04 -22.50
C TYR A 154 -10.57 -37.82 -23.57
N ASP A 155 -11.44 -38.82 -23.80
CA ASP A 155 -12.46 -38.79 -24.84
C ASP A 155 -13.82 -38.23 -24.37
N ASN A 156 -13.94 -37.83 -23.10
CA ASN A 156 -15.21 -37.37 -22.54
C ASN A 156 -15.44 -35.86 -22.79
N GLU A 157 -16.28 -35.55 -23.77
CA GLU A 157 -16.61 -34.17 -24.16
C GLU A 157 -17.48 -33.42 -23.13
N GLU A 158 -18.30 -34.13 -22.34
CA GLU A 158 -19.11 -33.52 -21.28
C GLU A 158 -18.22 -33.05 -20.12
N LEU A 159 -17.25 -33.89 -19.72
CA LEU A 159 -16.24 -33.56 -18.72
C LEU A 159 -15.37 -32.38 -19.16
N GLU A 160 -14.97 -32.36 -20.44
CA GLU A 160 -14.22 -31.27 -21.06
C GLU A 160 -14.98 -29.94 -20.95
N LYS A 161 -16.28 -29.93 -21.25
CA LYS A 161 -17.12 -28.73 -21.14
C LYS A 161 -17.29 -28.27 -19.70
N ALA A 162 -17.55 -29.18 -18.76
CA ALA A 162 -17.65 -28.86 -17.34
C ALA A 162 -16.36 -28.22 -16.81
N HIS A 163 -15.20 -28.80 -17.15
CA HIS A 163 -13.89 -28.23 -16.81
C HIS A 163 -13.71 -26.82 -17.39
N MET A 164 -13.96 -26.62 -18.69
CA MET A 164 -13.74 -25.31 -19.31
C MET A 164 -14.60 -24.21 -18.70
N ARG A 165 -15.84 -24.53 -18.28
CA ARG A 165 -16.69 -23.59 -17.54
C ARG A 165 -16.09 -23.20 -16.20
N ALA A 166 -15.59 -24.17 -15.43
CA ALA A 166 -14.98 -23.92 -14.13
C ALA A 166 -13.64 -23.15 -14.25
N ALA A 167 -12.84 -23.44 -15.29
CA ALA A 167 -11.51 -22.86 -15.48
C ALA A 167 -11.50 -21.32 -15.67
N VAL A 168 -12.63 -20.73 -16.06
CA VAL A 168 -12.78 -19.27 -16.24
C VAL A 168 -13.48 -18.58 -15.06
N MET A 169 -13.87 -19.33 -14.02
CA MET A 169 -14.50 -18.79 -12.81
C MET A 169 -13.48 -18.32 -11.76
N GLY A 170 -12.20 -18.64 -11.94
CA GLY A 170 -11.13 -18.27 -11.02
C GLY A 170 -11.01 -16.76 -10.78
N SER A 171 -10.40 -16.39 -9.67
CA SER A 171 -10.14 -14.97 -9.33
C SER A 171 -8.97 -14.39 -10.13
N SER A 172 -8.12 -15.26 -10.70
CA SER A 172 -7.02 -14.90 -11.58
C SER A 172 -7.41 -15.06 -13.05
N ALA A 173 -6.74 -14.30 -13.93
CA ALA A 173 -6.90 -14.51 -15.36
C ALA A 173 -6.25 -15.85 -15.75
N PRO A 174 -6.98 -16.82 -16.32
CA PRO A 174 -6.43 -18.12 -16.60
C PRO A 174 -5.37 -18.04 -17.71
N PRO A 175 -4.23 -18.74 -17.57
CA PRO A 175 -3.23 -18.79 -18.63
C PRO A 175 -3.76 -19.58 -19.84
N PRO A 176 -3.25 -19.32 -21.06
CA PRO A 176 -3.61 -20.09 -22.24
C PRO A 176 -3.32 -21.58 -22.05
N ALA A 177 -4.12 -22.45 -22.68
CA ALA A 177 -3.94 -23.90 -22.60
C ALA A 177 -2.60 -24.41 -23.17
N GLU A 178 -1.91 -23.58 -23.97
CA GLU A 178 -0.58 -23.84 -24.50
C GLU A 178 0.56 -23.56 -23.50
N GLU A 179 0.29 -22.80 -22.43
CA GLU A 179 1.28 -22.41 -21.42
C GLU A 179 1.27 -23.40 -20.25
N HIS A 180 2.44 -23.84 -19.78
CA HIS A 180 2.53 -24.80 -18.69
C HIS A 180 2.35 -24.10 -17.35
N ALA A 181 1.37 -24.52 -16.56
CA ALA A 181 0.94 -23.88 -15.30
C ALA A 181 1.98 -23.84 -14.15
N GLY A 182 3.22 -24.34 -14.35
CA GLY A 182 4.32 -24.25 -13.38
C GLY A 182 4.16 -24.97 -12.03
N LEU A 183 2.94 -25.27 -11.58
CA LEU A 183 2.58 -25.89 -10.30
C LEU A 183 1.87 -27.23 -10.52
N HIS A 184 1.72 -28.02 -9.47
CA HIS A 184 1.24 -29.38 -9.57
C HIS A 184 0.21 -29.72 -8.48
N PHE A 185 -0.89 -30.35 -8.85
CA PHE A 185 -1.96 -30.71 -7.93
C PHE A 185 -1.83 -32.17 -7.48
N ILE A 186 -2.04 -32.40 -6.19
CA ILE A 186 -2.00 -33.71 -5.54
C ILE A 186 -3.27 -33.87 -4.70
N ALA A 187 -3.93 -35.01 -4.78
CA ALA A 187 -5.04 -35.34 -3.91
C ALA A 187 -4.61 -36.30 -2.79
N PHE A 188 -5.04 -36.03 -1.57
CA PHE A 188 -4.92 -36.94 -0.43
C PHE A 188 -6.30 -37.40 0.00
N VAL A 189 -6.49 -38.72 0.04
CA VAL A 189 -7.78 -39.33 0.39
C VAL A 189 -7.58 -40.45 1.41
N ARG A 190 -8.60 -40.70 2.23
CA ARG A 190 -8.67 -41.92 3.05
C ARG A 190 -9.26 -43.06 2.20
N GLY A 191 -8.49 -44.11 1.96
CA GLY A 191 -8.92 -45.29 1.23
C GLY A 191 -9.90 -46.15 2.04
N GLU A 192 -10.57 -47.10 1.37
CA GLU A 192 -11.50 -48.03 2.02
C GLU A 192 -10.79 -48.99 2.99
N ASP A 193 -9.49 -49.19 2.79
CA ASP A 193 -8.59 -49.93 3.66
C ASP A 193 -8.17 -49.15 4.93
N GLY A 194 -8.60 -47.89 5.06
CA GLY A 194 -8.27 -47.02 6.18
C GLY A 194 -6.87 -46.41 6.12
N HIS A 195 -6.18 -46.51 4.98
CA HIS A 195 -4.89 -45.86 4.76
C HIS A 195 -5.07 -44.46 4.15
N LEU A 196 -4.08 -43.60 4.34
CA LEU A 196 -3.94 -42.34 3.61
C LEU A 196 -3.29 -42.63 2.27
N TRP A 197 -3.96 -42.25 1.18
CA TRP A 197 -3.47 -42.42 -0.17
C TRP A 197 -3.20 -41.07 -0.82
N GLU A 198 -2.06 -40.96 -1.46
CA GLU A 198 -1.70 -39.84 -2.31
C GLU A 198 -1.92 -40.21 -3.78
N LEU A 199 -2.72 -39.39 -4.46
CA LEU A 199 -3.19 -39.61 -5.81
C LEU A 199 -2.76 -38.45 -6.70
N GLU A 200 -1.93 -38.76 -7.69
CA GLU A 200 -1.39 -37.82 -8.67
C GLU A 200 -1.25 -38.57 -10.01
N GLY A 201 -1.67 -37.99 -11.12
CA GLY A 201 -1.80 -38.72 -12.39
C GLY A 201 -0.50 -38.89 -13.20
N GLY A 202 0.58 -38.22 -12.81
CA GLY A 202 1.89 -38.21 -13.44
C GLY A 202 2.91 -39.17 -12.81
N VAL A 203 2.55 -39.87 -11.74
CA VAL A 203 3.32 -40.98 -11.15
C VAL A 203 2.82 -42.35 -11.63
N ASP A 204 3.59 -43.39 -11.30
CA ASP A 204 3.27 -44.78 -11.63
C ASP A 204 2.30 -45.40 -10.60
N GLY A 205 1.09 -44.87 -10.54
CA GLY A 205 0.02 -45.35 -9.65
C GLY A 205 -0.12 -44.59 -8.32
N PRO A 206 -1.10 -44.99 -7.49
CA PRO A 206 -1.38 -44.38 -6.19
C PRO A 206 -0.29 -44.72 -5.17
N ILE A 207 0.03 -43.77 -4.28
CA ILE A 207 1.08 -43.93 -3.26
C ILE A 207 0.43 -44.09 -1.89
N ASP A 208 0.71 -45.20 -1.21
CA ASP A 208 0.28 -45.46 0.17
C ASP A 208 1.18 -44.67 1.15
N ARG A 209 0.59 -43.74 1.90
CA ARG A 209 1.27 -42.93 2.93
C ARG A 209 1.17 -43.55 4.34
N GLY A 210 0.40 -44.62 4.49
CA GLY A 210 0.29 -45.42 5.70
C GLY A 210 -1.11 -45.43 6.32
N ALA A 211 -1.30 -46.32 7.29
CA ALA A 211 -2.57 -46.49 8.00
C ALA A 211 -2.95 -45.23 8.80
N LEU A 212 -4.24 -44.88 8.80
CA LEU A 212 -4.85 -43.87 9.66
C LEU A 212 -5.60 -44.52 10.83
N GLY A 213 -5.78 -43.78 11.92
CA GLY A 213 -6.64 -44.16 13.03
C GLY A 213 -8.11 -44.27 12.61
N LYS A 214 -8.92 -44.96 13.43
CA LYS A 214 -10.35 -45.15 13.12
C LYS A 214 -11.08 -43.81 12.98
N ASP A 215 -10.79 -42.88 13.88
CA ASP A 215 -11.39 -41.54 13.96
C ASP A 215 -10.58 -40.47 13.22
N ASP A 216 -9.44 -40.85 12.61
CA ASP A 216 -8.63 -39.93 11.82
C ASP A 216 -9.30 -39.67 10.47
N ASP A 217 -9.29 -38.42 10.07
CA ASP A 217 -9.57 -37.99 8.70
C ASP A 217 -8.35 -37.31 8.07
N VAL A 218 -8.48 -36.74 6.87
CA VAL A 218 -7.33 -36.21 6.11
C VAL A 218 -6.68 -34.94 6.69
N LEU A 219 -7.31 -34.19 7.62
CA LEU A 219 -6.62 -33.10 8.35
C LEU A 219 -6.25 -33.49 9.79
N SER A 220 -6.37 -34.77 10.16
CA SER A 220 -5.88 -35.23 11.47
C SER A 220 -4.35 -35.13 11.49
N GLU A 221 -3.76 -34.86 12.66
CA GLU A 221 -2.31 -34.62 12.80
C GLU A 221 -1.47 -35.71 12.11
N ARG A 222 -1.84 -36.98 12.32
CA ARG A 222 -1.20 -38.13 11.66
C ARG A 222 -1.30 -38.08 10.14
N ALA A 223 -2.46 -37.73 9.59
CA ALA A 223 -2.67 -37.63 8.15
C ALA A 223 -1.86 -36.47 7.55
N LEU A 224 -1.83 -35.32 8.24
CA LEU A 224 -1.05 -34.16 7.83
C LEU A 224 0.45 -34.47 7.81
N ASP A 225 0.97 -35.12 8.86
CA ASP A 225 2.38 -35.52 8.97
C ASP A 225 2.81 -36.52 7.89
N GLN A 226 1.92 -37.46 7.55
CA GLN A 226 2.15 -38.46 6.51
C GLN A 226 1.95 -37.91 5.08
N GLY A 227 1.12 -36.88 4.92
CA GLY A 227 0.77 -36.27 3.64
C GLY A 227 1.39 -34.90 3.44
N VAL A 228 0.58 -33.84 3.55
CA VAL A 228 0.97 -32.47 3.17
C VAL A 228 2.20 -31.97 3.92
N LYS A 229 2.30 -32.15 5.24
CA LYS A 229 3.46 -31.65 6.02
C LYS A 229 4.78 -32.28 5.58
N LYS A 230 4.75 -33.45 4.94
CA LYS A 230 5.94 -34.04 4.29
C LYS A 230 6.48 -33.13 3.19
N PHE A 231 5.60 -32.56 2.35
CA PHE A 231 5.98 -31.60 1.32
C PHE A 231 6.42 -30.27 1.93
N LEU A 232 5.73 -29.81 2.98
CA LEU A 232 6.06 -28.53 3.62
C LEU A 232 7.45 -28.53 4.29
N LYS A 233 7.98 -29.69 4.68
CA LYS A 233 9.39 -29.82 5.13
C LYS A 233 10.39 -29.40 4.05
N HIS A 234 10.02 -29.51 2.79
CA HIS A 234 10.81 -29.08 1.63
C HIS A 234 10.37 -27.74 1.07
N SER A 235 9.43 -27.04 1.74
CA SER A 235 9.01 -25.70 1.30
C SER A 235 10.18 -24.73 1.32
N ASN A 236 11.08 -24.83 2.30
CA ASN A 236 12.21 -23.92 2.51
C ASN A 236 11.80 -22.43 2.52
N GLY A 237 10.53 -22.09 2.81
CA GLY A 237 9.99 -20.72 2.71
C GLY A 237 9.23 -20.43 1.40
N ASN A 238 9.12 -21.39 0.48
CA ASN A 238 8.26 -21.31 -0.69
C ASN A 238 6.78 -21.34 -0.26
N LEU A 239 6.13 -20.18 -0.32
CA LEU A 239 4.71 -19.99 0.00
C LEU A 239 3.79 -20.19 -1.21
N GLN A 240 4.31 -20.64 -2.37
CA GLN A 240 3.52 -20.86 -3.59
C GLN A 240 2.80 -22.21 -3.57
N PHE A 241 2.11 -22.49 -2.47
CA PHE A 241 1.23 -23.63 -2.32
C PHE A 241 -0.09 -23.20 -1.67
N SER A 242 -1.14 -23.97 -1.91
CA SER A 242 -2.41 -23.82 -1.21
C SER A 242 -3.10 -25.17 -1.07
N ILE A 243 -4.02 -25.26 -0.13
CA ILE A 243 -4.73 -26.49 0.19
C ILE A 243 -6.21 -26.17 0.26
N VAL A 244 -7.01 -26.97 -0.41
CA VAL A 244 -8.46 -26.99 -0.24
C VAL A 244 -8.91 -28.34 0.29
N ALA A 245 -9.83 -28.33 1.24
CA ALA A 245 -10.38 -29.52 1.87
C ALA A 245 -11.81 -29.76 1.39
N LEU A 246 -12.11 -30.99 0.99
CA LEU A 246 -13.47 -31.44 0.72
C LEU A 246 -14.14 -31.86 2.03
N ALA A 247 -15.27 -31.27 2.37
CA ALA A 247 -16.03 -31.62 3.56
C ALA A 247 -17.54 -31.46 3.34
N LYS A 248 -18.34 -31.85 4.34
CA LYS A 248 -19.80 -31.67 4.28
C LYS A 248 -20.19 -30.22 4.52
N GLU A 249 -21.13 -29.72 3.73
CA GLU A 249 -21.65 -28.37 3.87
C GLU A 249 -22.41 -28.18 5.19
N GLN A 250 -22.08 -27.12 5.93
CA GLN A 250 -22.86 -26.72 7.11
C GLN A 250 -24.19 -26.17 6.61
N VAL A 251 -25.28 -26.91 6.82
CA VAL A 251 -26.64 -26.48 6.46
C VAL A 251 -26.90 -25.09 7.04
N PRO A 252 -27.13 -24.05 6.22
CA PRO A 252 -27.61 -22.78 6.74
C PRO A 252 -29.01 -22.99 7.34
N PRO A 253 -29.38 -22.34 8.46
CA PRO A 253 -30.71 -22.48 9.04
C PRO A 253 -31.78 -22.12 7.99
N GLU A 254 -32.83 -22.92 7.92
CA GLU A 254 -33.94 -22.75 6.98
C GLU A 254 -34.43 -21.28 6.97
N PRO A 255 -34.57 -20.64 5.79
CA PRO A 255 -35.13 -19.30 5.73
C PRO A 255 -36.60 -19.33 6.20
N PRO A 256 -37.07 -18.32 6.94
CA PRO A 256 -38.48 -18.25 7.30
C PRO A 256 -39.34 -18.21 6.03
N PRO A 257 -40.57 -18.78 6.07
CA PRO A 257 -41.40 -18.90 4.89
C PRO A 257 -41.67 -17.52 4.26
N PRO A 258 -41.81 -17.45 2.92
CA PRO A 258 -41.92 -16.18 2.22
C PRO A 258 -43.15 -15.43 2.70
N VAL A 259 -42.93 -14.24 3.27
CA VAL A 259 -44.00 -13.25 3.45
C VAL A 259 -44.48 -12.88 2.05
N THR A 260 -45.68 -13.33 1.73
CA THR A 260 -46.34 -13.06 0.46
C THR A 260 -46.39 -11.57 0.18
N ALA A 261 -45.98 -11.21 -1.04
CA ALA A 261 -46.12 -9.89 -1.62
C ALA A 261 -47.58 -9.42 -1.54
N ASN A 262 -47.85 -8.49 -0.63
CA ASN A 262 -48.95 -7.52 -0.67
C ASN A 262 -48.75 -6.57 0.50
N ILE A 263 -48.11 -5.42 0.26
CA ILE A 263 -48.35 -4.09 0.85
C ILE A 263 -47.35 -3.16 0.14
N LEU A 264 -47.66 -2.80 -1.10
CA LEU A 264 -47.05 -1.66 -1.80
C LEU A 264 -48.11 -0.91 -2.65
N ALA A 265 -49.38 -0.97 -2.20
CA ALA A 265 -50.50 -0.30 -2.87
C ALA A 265 -51.11 0.87 -2.07
N ASP A 266 -50.72 1.11 -0.81
CA ASP A 266 -51.45 2.07 0.05
C ASP A 266 -50.63 3.27 0.58
N VAL A 267 -49.50 3.62 -0.04
CA VAL A 267 -48.72 4.83 0.35
C VAL A 267 -48.67 5.89 -0.76
N TYR A 268 -49.78 6.02 -1.48
CA TYR A 268 -50.19 7.27 -2.10
C TYR A 268 -51.62 7.59 -1.67
N ASN A 269 -51.80 7.99 -0.41
CA ASN A 269 -52.88 8.92 -0.08
C ASN A 269 -52.54 9.73 1.16
N LEU A 270 -52.62 11.05 0.97
CA LEU A 270 -52.46 12.09 1.97
C LEU A 270 -53.64 12.06 2.95
N GLU A 271 -53.36 12.20 4.24
CA GLU A 271 -54.02 13.17 5.15
C GLU A 271 -53.43 13.07 6.58
N SER A 272 -52.89 14.19 7.08
CA SER A 272 -52.64 14.50 8.50
C SER A 272 -53.92 15.09 9.13
N PRO A 273 -54.10 15.25 10.48
CA PRO A 273 -53.08 15.29 11.55
C PRO A 273 -53.47 14.65 12.92
N GLY A 274 -52.49 14.51 13.84
CA GLY A 274 -52.75 14.75 15.27
C GLY A 274 -52.18 13.78 16.33
N SER A 275 -51.41 14.37 17.24
CA SER A 275 -51.25 14.05 18.68
C SER A 275 -50.02 13.25 19.17
N GLU A 276 -49.49 13.81 20.26
CA GLU A 276 -48.32 13.50 21.07
C GLU A 276 -48.38 12.15 21.79
N ALA A 277 -47.22 11.53 22.06
CA ALA A 277 -46.75 11.17 23.40
C ALA A 277 -45.51 10.25 23.40
N THR A 278 -44.38 10.82 23.84
CA THR A 278 -43.39 10.29 24.81
C THR A 278 -42.93 8.83 24.81
N ALA A 279 -41.67 8.67 24.40
CA ALA A 279 -40.53 7.97 25.03
C ALA A 279 -40.75 6.89 26.13
N GLY A 280 -40.11 5.74 25.94
CA GLY A 280 -39.68 4.84 27.02
C GLY A 280 -39.16 3.46 26.56
N ALA A 281 -37.87 3.19 26.83
CA ALA A 281 -37.21 1.88 26.99
C ALA A 281 -36.63 1.11 25.78
N SER A 282 -35.31 1.35 25.58
CA SER A 282 -34.19 0.41 25.40
C SER A 282 -34.24 -0.74 24.37
N ASP A 283 -33.66 -0.49 23.19
CA ASP A 283 -33.24 -1.46 22.16
C ASP A 283 -31.79 -1.98 22.36
N HIS A 284 -31.37 -2.21 23.60
CA HIS A 284 -29.97 -2.60 23.89
C HIS A 284 -29.69 -4.12 23.87
N ASP A 285 -30.71 -4.96 23.65
CA ASP A 285 -30.58 -6.44 23.74
C ASP A 285 -30.98 -7.22 22.48
N LEU A 286 -31.29 -6.56 21.35
CA LEU A 286 -31.70 -7.22 20.10
C LEU A 286 -30.71 -7.09 18.92
N TYR A 287 -29.58 -6.40 19.12
CA TYR A 287 -28.54 -6.23 18.10
C TYR A 287 -27.26 -7.08 18.31
N ALA A 288 -27.27 -7.98 19.31
CA ALA A 288 -26.10 -8.78 19.67
C ALA A 288 -26.05 -10.19 19.00
N SER A 289 -27.10 -10.65 18.32
CA SER A 289 -27.14 -12.02 17.75
C SER A 289 -27.13 -12.09 16.21
N ALA A 290 -26.91 -10.96 15.52
CA ALA A 290 -26.88 -10.90 14.05
C ALA A 290 -25.49 -10.50 13.50
N ARG A 291 -24.43 -10.72 14.29
CA ARG A 291 -23.06 -10.25 14.02
C ARG A 291 -22.06 -11.33 13.61
N GLU A 292 -22.48 -12.58 13.41
CA GLU A 292 -21.55 -13.70 13.16
C GLU A 292 -21.61 -14.37 11.77
N CYS A 293 -22.42 -13.91 10.80
CA CYS A 293 -22.62 -14.67 9.55
C CYS A 293 -22.12 -14.07 8.22
N PHE A 294 -21.31 -13.00 8.20
CA PHE A 294 -20.78 -12.51 6.92
C PHE A 294 -19.33 -12.04 7.03
N ALA A 295 -18.42 -13.02 6.97
CA ALA A 295 -17.00 -12.81 6.75
C ALA A 295 -16.41 -14.03 6.03
N MET A 296 -16.67 -14.18 4.73
CA MET A 296 -15.96 -15.15 3.89
C MET A 296 -15.86 -14.58 2.47
N ASP A 297 -14.73 -13.97 2.16
CA ASP A 297 -14.23 -13.76 0.79
C ASP A 297 -12.75 -13.34 0.88
N ALA A 298 -11.85 -14.32 1.03
CA ALA A 298 -10.40 -14.14 1.05
C ALA A 298 -9.70 -15.43 0.56
N SER A 299 -10.04 -15.88 -0.66
CA SER A 299 -9.64 -17.17 -1.24
C SER A 299 -8.22 -17.22 -1.83
N GLN A 300 -7.28 -16.39 -1.35
CA GLN A 300 -5.93 -16.25 -1.95
C GLN A 300 -4.79 -16.02 -0.93
N ALA A 301 -5.01 -16.21 0.38
CA ALA A 301 -3.92 -16.10 1.34
C ALA A 301 -3.05 -17.38 1.30
N PRO A 302 -1.71 -17.27 1.19
CA PRO A 302 -0.84 -18.40 1.48
C PRO A 302 -1.12 -18.92 2.89
N LEU A 303 -0.95 -20.22 3.07
CA LEU A 303 -1.14 -20.86 4.36
C LEU A 303 -0.26 -20.16 5.41
N MET A 304 -0.88 -19.57 6.44
CA MET A 304 -0.19 -18.80 7.46
C MET A 304 0.65 -19.78 8.30
N ALA A 305 1.97 -19.84 8.06
CA ALA A 305 2.85 -20.59 8.96
C ALA A 305 2.97 -19.84 10.29
N GLY A 306 2.86 -20.55 11.41
CA GLY A 306 3.05 -20.01 12.77
C GLY A 306 4.51 -19.67 13.08
N GLN A 307 5.14 -18.84 12.26
CA GLN A 307 6.47 -18.28 12.50
C GLN A 307 6.42 -16.76 12.37
N SER A 308 7.04 -16.10 13.34
CA SER A 308 7.14 -14.64 13.46
C SER A 308 7.55 -14.01 12.14
N ARG A 309 6.71 -13.09 11.66
CA ARG A 309 6.97 -12.09 10.61
C ARG A 309 8.46 -11.74 10.52
N ASP A 310 9.11 -12.20 9.45
CA ASP A 310 10.21 -11.56 8.70
C ASP A 310 10.95 -12.63 7.85
N ASP A 311 10.34 -13.11 6.76
CA ASP A 311 11.03 -13.98 5.79
C ASP A 311 10.88 -13.40 4.36
N GLU A 312 11.98 -12.90 3.79
CA GLU A 312 12.11 -12.43 2.40
C GLU A 312 12.33 -13.63 1.44
N LEU A 313 11.70 -13.62 0.25
CA LEU A 313 11.66 -14.74 -0.72
C LEU A 313 12.74 -14.62 -1.82
N GLU A 314 13.39 -15.72 -2.23
CA GLU A 314 14.54 -15.78 -3.18
C GLU A 314 14.17 -16.18 -4.64
N TYR A 315 15.16 -16.22 -5.55
CA TYR A 315 15.04 -16.72 -6.95
C TYR A 315 16.33 -17.44 -7.38
N ASP A 316 16.23 -18.63 -7.99
CA ASP A 316 17.29 -19.46 -8.57
C ASP A 316 17.37 -19.44 -10.11
N ALA A 317 18.55 -19.66 -10.69
CA ALA A 317 18.79 -19.75 -12.13
C ALA A 317 19.16 -21.19 -12.54
N ASP A 318 18.47 -21.74 -13.54
CA ASP A 318 18.78 -23.07 -14.09
C ASP A 318 19.83 -22.98 -15.23
N ASP A 319 20.41 -24.13 -15.60
CA ASP A 319 21.59 -24.32 -16.48
C ASP A 319 21.47 -23.72 -17.92
N ASN A 320 20.32 -23.13 -18.25
CA ASN A 320 20.01 -22.45 -19.51
C ASN A 320 19.81 -20.92 -19.39
N GLY A 321 20.05 -20.32 -18.22
CA GLY A 321 20.00 -18.87 -18.02
C GLY A 321 18.59 -18.28 -17.84
N ALA A 322 17.58 -19.10 -17.49
CA ALA A 322 16.25 -18.64 -17.10
C ALA A 322 16.13 -18.59 -15.56
N LEU A 323 15.65 -17.46 -15.02
CA LEU A 323 15.48 -17.19 -13.58
C LEU A 323 14.09 -17.65 -13.09
N ARG A 324 14.01 -18.37 -11.96
CA ARG A 324 12.80 -18.86 -11.28
C ARG A 324 12.80 -18.56 -9.78
N ARG A 325 11.63 -18.38 -9.17
CA ARG A 325 11.44 -18.03 -7.74
C ARG A 325 11.78 -19.25 -6.87
N GLY A 326 12.62 -19.10 -5.85
CA GLY A 326 13.16 -20.18 -5.01
C GLY A 326 13.37 -19.75 -3.55
N PRO A 327 13.60 -20.66 -2.61
CA PRO A 327 13.58 -20.35 -1.18
C PRO A 327 14.97 -19.96 -0.60
N ALA A 328 14.99 -19.07 0.40
CA ALA A 328 16.21 -18.60 1.09
C ALA A 328 16.85 -19.67 1.98
N HIS A 329 18.19 -19.72 2.00
CA HIS A 329 18.95 -20.70 2.79
C HIS A 329 18.88 -20.43 4.32
N PRO A 330 18.82 -21.48 5.19
CA PRO A 330 18.64 -21.35 6.64
C PRO A 330 19.78 -20.68 7.41
N GLU A 331 20.92 -20.42 6.76
CA GLU A 331 22.09 -19.77 7.38
C GLU A 331 22.06 -18.23 7.22
N ASP A 332 21.13 -17.66 6.43
CA ASP A 332 21.01 -16.23 6.15
C ASP A 332 19.89 -15.55 6.95
N LYS A 333 19.76 -15.84 8.25
CA LYS A 333 18.94 -14.97 9.11
C LYS A 333 19.60 -13.60 9.19
N VAL A 334 18.93 -12.58 8.66
CA VAL A 334 19.31 -11.17 8.86
C VAL A 334 19.43 -10.95 10.37
N PRO A 335 20.62 -10.60 10.88
CA PRO A 335 20.75 -10.27 12.29
C PRO A 335 19.79 -9.12 12.60
N GLU A 336 19.02 -9.22 13.68
CA GLU A 336 18.31 -8.07 14.29
C GLU A 336 19.34 -7.10 14.88
N GLY A 337 20.16 -6.51 14.01
CA GLY A 337 21.17 -5.52 14.32
C GLY A 337 20.56 -4.13 14.23
N GLY A 338 20.74 -3.32 15.26
CA GLY A 338 20.43 -1.89 15.20
C GLY A 338 21.13 -1.19 14.04
N TYR A 339 20.59 -0.03 13.64
CA TYR A 339 21.02 0.72 12.45
C TYR A 339 22.53 0.74 12.25
N GLY A 340 23.00 0.25 11.09
CA GLY A 340 24.37 0.50 10.66
C GLY A 340 24.61 2.02 10.56
N VAL A 341 25.75 2.49 11.08
CA VAL A 341 26.13 3.93 11.07
C VAL A 341 25.99 4.53 9.66
N PHE A 342 26.24 3.73 8.63
CA PHE A 342 26.10 4.11 7.23
C PHE A 342 24.65 4.49 6.84
N VAL A 343 23.64 3.73 7.27
CA VAL A 343 22.22 4.01 6.99
C VAL A 343 21.74 5.27 7.72
N LEU A 344 22.22 5.47 8.95
CA LEU A 344 21.94 6.71 9.70
C LEU A 344 22.56 7.93 9.01
N VAL A 345 23.81 7.82 8.54
CA VAL A 345 24.48 8.91 7.79
C VAL A 345 23.76 9.20 6.48
N LEU A 346 23.33 8.17 5.74
CA LEU A 346 22.54 8.32 4.51
C LEU A 346 21.19 8.99 4.77
N THR A 347 20.47 8.56 5.80
CA THR A 347 19.17 9.12 6.18
C THR A 347 19.33 10.56 6.66
N PHE A 348 20.38 10.86 7.42
CA PHE A 348 20.69 12.23 7.85
C PHE A 348 21.03 13.12 6.65
N ALA A 349 21.88 12.65 5.74
CA ALA A 349 22.27 13.39 4.55
C ALA A 349 21.07 13.66 3.62
N ALA A 350 20.20 12.66 3.41
CA ALA A 350 18.95 12.82 2.67
C ALA A 350 17.96 13.73 3.43
N GLY A 351 17.92 13.65 4.76
CA GLY A 351 17.10 14.48 5.64
C GLY A 351 17.45 15.97 5.58
N ILE A 352 18.67 16.36 5.18
CA ILE A 352 19.03 17.77 4.96
C ILE A 352 18.11 18.44 3.93
N SER A 353 17.54 17.68 2.99
CA SER A 353 16.58 18.23 2.02
C SER A 353 15.25 18.59 2.67
N GLY A 354 14.80 17.75 3.62
CA GLY A 354 13.69 18.10 4.50
C GLY A 354 14.00 19.39 5.27
N LEU A 355 15.20 19.49 5.85
CA LEU A 355 15.65 20.70 6.55
C LEU A 355 15.64 21.93 5.65
N LEU A 356 16.13 21.83 4.41
CA LEU A 356 16.12 22.92 3.43
C LEU A 356 14.70 23.39 3.10
N PHE A 357 13.77 22.45 2.90
CA PHE A 357 12.37 22.78 2.68
C PHE A 357 11.76 23.50 3.90
N GLY A 358 12.04 22.98 5.10
CA GLY A 358 11.63 23.62 6.34
C GLY A 358 12.22 25.01 6.52
N TYR A 359 13.51 25.16 6.20
CA TYR A 359 14.24 26.41 6.31
C TYR A 359 13.64 27.47 5.39
N ASP A 360 13.43 27.17 4.12
CA ASP A 360 12.81 28.09 3.16
C ASP A 360 11.41 28.53 3.62
N THR A 361 10.67 27.61 4.23
CA THR A 361 9.33 27.89 4.77
C THR A 361 9.37 28.83 5.98
N GLY A 362 10.30 28.63 6.91
CA GLY A 362 10.40 29.47 8.11
C GLY A 362 11.07 30.83 7.84
N VAL A 363 12.12 30.85 7.01
CA VAL A 363 13.00 32.02 6.86
C VAL A 363 12.28 33.18 6.20
N ILE A 364 11.34 32.89 5.27
CA ILE A 364 10.61 33.93 4.57
C ILE A 364 9.77 34.78 5.54
N SER A 365 9.24 34.18 6.61
CA SER A 365 8.44 34.87 7.63
C SER A 365 9.24 35.98 8.32
N ALA A 366 10.44 35.66 8.81
CA ALA A 366 11.33 36.65 9.41
C ALA A 366 11.88 37.65 8.38
N THR A 367 12.11 37.20 7.15
CA THR A 367 12.63 38.03 6.07
C THR A 367 11.62 39.13 5.67
N LEU A 368 10.35 38.78 5.45
CA LEU A 368 9.32 39.72 5.00
C LEU A 368 9.06 40.86 6.00
N VAL A 369 9.28 40.63 7.29
CA VAL A 369 9.17 41.67 8.32
C VAL A 369 10.45 42.48 8.50
N SER A 370 11.59 41.96 8.05
CA SER A 370 12.92 42.58 8.20
C SER A 370 13.39 43.36 6.97
N ILE A 371 12.82 43.12 5.78
CA ILE A 371 13.23 43.79 4.52
C ILE A 371 13.08 45.32 4.60
N GLY A 372 12.05 45.84 5.26
CA GLY A 372 11.75 47.27 5.30
C GLY A 372 11.62 47.88 3.89
N THR A 373 12.51 48.83 3.55
CA THR A 373 12.62 49.47 2.23
C THR A 373 13.76 48.92 1.37
N GLY A 374 14.39 47.82 1.79
CA GLY A 374 15.57 47.23 1.15
C GLY A 374 15.33 46.64 -0.25
N LEU A 375 14.07 46.45 -0.64
CA LEU A 375 13.67 46.03 -1.99
C LEU A 375 12.87 47.13 -2.69
N SER A 376 13.28 47.46 -3.92
CA SER A 376 12.62 48.46 -4.78
C SER A 376 12.47 49.86 -4.15
N GLY A 377 13.20 50.17 -3.08
CA GLY A 377 13.19 51.47 -2.41
C GLY A 377 11.86 51.85 -1.73
N ARG A 378 10.96 50.87 -1.51
CA ARG A 378 9.64 51.09 -0.91
C ARG A 378 9.27 49.97 0.04
N THR A 379 8.30 50.21 0.92
CA THR A 379 7.72 49.15 1.75
C THR A 379 6.98 48.13 0.90
N LEU A 380 7.08 46.86 1.28
CA LEU A 380 6.39 45.77 0.60
C LEU A 380 4.87 45.83 0.87
N THR A 381 4.09 45.77 -0.21
CA THR A 381 2.63 45.62 -0.14
C THR A 381 2.26 44.17 0.22
N SER A 382 1.01 43.95 0.63
CA SER A 382 0.48 42.59 0.84
C SER A 382 0.63 41.72 -0.40
N PHE A 383 0.46 42.30 -1.60
CA PHE A 383 0.67 41.60 -2.86
C PHE A 383 2.15 41.24 -3.08
N ASP A 384 3.10 42.14 -2.81
CA ASP A 384 4.53 41.83 -2.92
C ASP A 384 4.93 40.67 -2.00
N LYS A 385 4.48 40.71 -0.73
CA LYS A 385 4.73 39.64 0.24
C LYS A 385 4.14 38.31 -0.25
N SER A 386 2.93 38.36 -0.80
CA SER A 386 2.21 37.17 -1.28
C SER A 386 2.88 36.56 -2.52
N ILE A 387 3.32 37.37 -3.49
CA ILE A 387 3.97 36.85 -4.71
C ILE A 387 5.40 36.36 -4.45
N ILE A 388 6.16 37.04 -3.58
CA ILE A 388 7.47 36.56 -3.12
C ILE A 388 7.31 35.19 -2.43
N THR A 389 6.24 35.01 -1.67
CA THR A 389 6.01 33.76 -0.93
C THR A 389 5.55 32.64 -1.85
N SER A 390 4.50 32.87 -2.65
CA SER A 390 3.80 31.83 -3.41
C SER A 390 4.55 31.38 -4.68
N SER A 391 5.42 32.22 -5.24
CA SER A 391 6.23 31.87 -6.42
C SER A 391 7.09 30.61 -6.24
N THR A 392 7.60 30.36 -5.02
CA THR A 392 8.30 29.12 -4.67
C THR A 392 7.41 27.90 -4.86
N SER A 393 6.18 27.94 -4.34
CA SER A 393 5.22 26.83 -4.45
C SER A 393 4.78 26.58 -5.90
N LEU A 394 4.63 27.65 -6.70
CA LEU A 394 4.33 27.54 -8.12
C LEU A 394 5.43 26.81 -8.89
N PHE A 395 6.70 27.16 -8.65
CA PHE A 395 7.82 26.50 -9.32
C PHE A 395 8.07 25.09 -8.78
N ALA A 396 7.75 24.82 -7.51
CA ALA A 396 7.78 23.46 -6.96
C ALA A 396 6.74 22.55 -7.65
N LEU A 397 5.53 23.06 -7.88
CA LEU A 397 4.47 22.38 -8.65
C LEU A 397 4.95 22.02 -10.07
N LEU A 398 5.62 22.95 -10.75
CA LEU A 398 6.09 22.75 -12.12
C LEU A 398 7.32 21.83 -12.19
N ALA A 399 8.22 21.91 -11.21
CA ALA A 399 9.46 21.15 -11.20
C ALA A 399 9.27 19.68 -10.80
N SER A 400 8.35 19.38 -9.86
CA SER A 400 8.18 18.03 -9.32
C SER A 400 7.94 16.94 -10.39
N PRO A 401 7.04 17.12 -11.40
CA PRO A 401 6.88 16.13 -12.48
C PRO A 401 8.08 16.02 -13.43
N LEU A 402 8.84 17.11 -13.63
CA LEU A 402 10.05 17.08 -14.46
C LEU A 402 11.16 16.29 -13.76
N SER A 403 11.26 16.43 -12.44
CA SER A 403 12.25 15.75 -11.61
C SER A 403 12.05 14.24 -11.56
N SER A 404 10.81 13.73 -11.68
CA SER A 404 10.57 12.28 -11.73
C SER A 404 11.16 11.65 -13.00
N VAL A 405 10.94 12.28 -14.16
CA VAL A 405 11.53 11.85 -15.45
C VAL A 405 13.05 11.96 -15.40
N LEU A 406 13.57 13.02 -14.78
CA LEU A 406 15.00 13.23 -14.64
C LEU A 406 15.65 12.19 -13.72
N ALA A 407 15.00 11.83 -12.62
CA ALA A 407 15.49 10.85 -11.65
C ALA A 407 15.55 9.43 -12.24
N ASP A 408 14.66 9.11 -13.17
CA ASP A 408 14.73 7.86 -13.93
C ASP A 408 15.91 7.81 -14.90
N ARG A 409 16.25 8.95 -15.54
CA ARG A 409 17.32 9.02 -16.54
C ARG A 409 18.71 9.19 -15.94
N LEU A 410 18.85 10.08 -14.96
CA LEU A 410 20.14 10.51 -14.42
C LEU A 410 20.48 9.89 -13.06
N GLY A 411 19.52 9.20 -12.44
CA GLY A 411 19.65 8.67 -11.08
C GLY A 411 19.16 9.65 -10.03
N ARG A 412 18.85 9.14 -8.83
CA ARG A 412 18.26 9.94 -7.75
C ARG A 412 19.32 10.88 -7.15
N LYS A 413 20.55 10.39 -6.94
CA LYS A 413 21.70 11.19 -6.46
C LYS A 413 21.93 12.44 -7.31
N SER A 414 21.94 12.29 -8.63
CA SER A 414 22.19 13.40 -9.56
C SER A 414 21.12 14.48 -9.45
N VAL A 415 19.85 14.10 -9.32
CA VAL A 415 18.75 15.07 -9.20
C VAL A 415 18.78 15.80 -7.86
N ILE A 416 19.15 15.11 -6.77
CA ILE A 416 19.38 15.76 -5.47
C ILE A 416 20.49 16.82 -5.60
N LEU A 417 21.61 16.49 -6.25
CA LEU A 417 22.71 17.43 -6.47
C LEU A 417 22.28 18.66 -7.31
N TYR A 418 21.49 18.46 -8.36
CA TYR A 418 20.95 19.58 -9.12
C TYR A 418 19.99 20.44 -8.30
N ALA A 419 19.17 19.83 -7.45
CA ALA A 419 18.30 20.57 -6.53
C ALA A 419 19.12 21.42 -5.55
N ASP A 420 20.21 20.89 -5.01
CA ASP A 420 21.12 21.63 -4.12
C ASP A 420 21.78 22.82 -4.82
N VAL A 421 22.22 22.65 -6.07
CA VAL A 421 22.75 23.75 -6.88
C VAL A 421 21.70 24.84 -7.08
N LEU A 422 20.45 24.47 -7.41
CA LEU A 422 19.36 25.43 -7.54
C LEU A 422 19.09 26.16 -6.21
N PHE A 423 19.11 25.45 -5.08
CA PHE A 423 18.97 26.07 -3.75
C PHE A 423 20.07 27.09 -3.47
N VAL A 424 21.34 26.74 -3.70
CA VAL A 424 22.48 27.66 -3.50
C VAL A 424 22.36 28.89 -4.39
N VAL A 425 22.14 28.69 -5.69
CA VAL A 425 22.01 29.80 -6.65
C VAL A 425 20.82 30.69 -6.31
N GLY A 426 19.67 30.09 -5.99
CA GLY A 426 18.46 30.81 -5.61
C GLY A 426 18.60 31.58 -4.31
N ALA A 427 19.25 31.01 -3.28
CA ALA A 427 19.52 31.68 -2.01
C ALA A 427 20.50 32.85 -2.17
N LEU A 428 21.57 32.68 -2.94
CA LEU A 428 22.53 33.75 -3.23
C LEU A 428 21.89 34.87 -4.06
N LEU A 429 21.03 34.54 -5.03
CA LEU A 429 20.30 35.53 -5.81
C LEU A 429 19.36 36.35 -4.93
N GLN A 430 18.62 35.70 -4.01
CA GLN A 430 17.80 36.40 -3.02
C GLN A 430 18.63 37.30 -2.11
N ALA A 431 19.78 36.81 -1.61
CA ALA A 431 20.68 37.58 -0.76
C ALA A 431 21.29 38.79 -1.47
N ALA A 432 21.48 38.74 -2.79
CA ALA A 432 22.08 39.81 -3.61
C ALA A 432 21.05 40.77 -4.23
N CYS A 433 19.76 40.44 -4.23
CA CYS A 433 18.75 41.21 -4.97
C CYS A 433 18.42 42.57 -4.34
N SER A 434 18.05 43.56 -5.14
CA SER A 434 17.61 44.89 -4.66
C SER A 434 16.22 45.27 -5.14
N THR A 435 15.54 44.38 -5.86
CA THR A 435 14.21 44.61 -6.42
C THR A 435 13.29 43.42 -6.15
N VAL A 436 11.99 43.68 -5.99
CA VAL A 436 10.98 42.63 -5.78
C VAL A 436 11.00 41.57 -6.89
N PRO A 437 11.06 41.90 -8.20
CA PRO A 437 11.12 40.88 -9.25
C PRO A 437 12.36 39.98 -9.17
N ALA A 438 13.52 40.53 -8.77
CA ALA A 438 14.73 39.74 -8.58
C ALA A 438 14.64 38.80 -7.36
N MET A 439 13.98 39.25 -6.28
CA MET A 439 13.65 38.39 -5.14
C MET A 439 12.73 37.24 -5.58
N VAL A 440 11.68 37.54 -6.35
CA VAL A 440 10.76 36.54 -6.92
C VAL A 440 11.51 35.55 -7.82
N ALA A 441 12.41 36.02 -8.68
CA ALA A 441 13.22 35.14 -9.52
C ALA A 441 14.06 34.16 -8.68
N GLY A 442 14.69 34.63 -7.60
CA GLY A 442 15.40 33.76 -6.67
C GLY A 442 14.49 32.74 -5.97
N ARG A 443 13.27 33.16 -5.59
CA ARG A 443 12.24 32.29 -4.99
C ARG A 443 11.73 31.23 -5.98
N CYS A 444 11.63 31.55 -7.27
CA CYS A 444 11.31 30.58 -8.33
C CYS A 444 12.42 29.52 -8.48
N ILE A 445 13.68 29.93 -8.46
CA ILE A 445 14.83 29.00 -8.56
C ILE A 445 14.86 28.07 -7.35
N VAL A 446 14.70 28.60 -6.14
CA VAL A 446 14.58 27.78 -4.92
C VAL A 446 13.36 26.86 -5.01
N GLY A 447 12.22 27.36 -5.50
CA GLY A 447 11.01 26.56 -5.70
C GLY A 447 11.23 25.34 -6.60
N ALA A 448 11.99 25.51 -7.68
CA ALA A 448 12.35 24.39 -8.54
C ALA A 448 13.21 23.34 -7.80
N GLY A 449 14.15 23.78 -6.96
CA GLY A 449 14.93 22.90 -6.08
C GLY A 449 14.07 22.18 -5.04
N VAL A 450 13.18 22.90 -4.35
CA VAL A 450 12.23 22.35 -3.37
C VAL A 450 11.35 21.29 -4.02
N GLY A 451 10.74 21.57 -5.18
CA GLY A 451 9.88 20.63 -5.88
C GLY A 451 10.59 19.37 -6.33
N ALA A 452 11.84 19.50 -6.79
CA ALA A 452 12.68 18.37 -7.15
C ALA A 452 13.04 17.49 -5.95
N ALA A 453 13.51 18.11 -4.87
CA ALA A 453 13.91 17.41 -3.64
C ALA A 453 12.71 16.73 -2.96
N SER A 454 11.54 17.39 -2.93
CA SER A 454 10.32 16.88 -2.29
C SER A 454 9.82 15.56 -2.90
N PHE A 455 10.14 15.30 -4.16
CA PHE A 455 9.84 14.04 -4.83
C PHE A 455 10.98 13.03 -4.70
N VAL A 456 12.22 13.44 -5.01
CA VAL A 456 13.35 12.51 -5.16
C VAL A 456 13.88 12.02 -3.82
N VAL A 457 13.84 12.84 -2.77
CA VAL A 457 14.45 12.49 -1.47
C VAL A 457 13.70 11.38 -0.75
N PRO A 458 12.36 11.43 -0.58
CA PRO A 458 11.62 10.30 -0.01
C PRO A 458 11.82 9.01 -0.81
N LEU A 459 11.90 9.12 -2.14
CA LEU A 459 12.17 8.00 -3.03
C LEU A 459 13.58 7.43 -2.81
N TYR A 460 14.60 8.28 -2.72
CA TYR A 460 15.97 7.86 -2.43
C TYR A 460 16.07 7.13 -1.09
N ILE A 461 15.46 7.69 -0.03
CA ILE A 461 15.41 7.05 1.29
C ILE A 461 14.71 5.69 1.18
N ALA A 462 13.58 5.62 0.49
CA ALA A 462 12.82 4.38 0.36
C ALA A 462 13.56 3.28 -0.43
N GLU A 463 14.33 3.65 -1.45
CA GLU A 463 15.08 2.71 -2.30
C GLU A 463 16.42 2.26 -1.68
N VAL A 464 16.95 3.01 -0.71
CA VAL A 464 18.20 2.68 0.00
C VAL A 464 17.94 2.06 1.37
N ALA A 465 16.79 2.33 1.99
CA ALA A 465 16.44 1.79 3.30
C ALA A 465 16.14 0.28 3.26
N PRO A 466 16.59 -0.48 4.29
CA PRO A 466 16.12 -1.84 4.54
C PRO A 466 14.59 -1.91 4.65
N ALA A 467 13.99 -3.02 4.20
CA ALA A 467 12.54 -3.17 4.14
C ALA A 467 11.86 -2.97 5.51
N SER A 468 12.42 -3.56 6.57
CA SER A 468 11.90 -3.53 7.95
C SER A 468 11.84 -2.12 8.58
N HIS A 469 12.59 -1.16 8.06
CA HIS A 469 12.69 0.19 8.64
C HIS A 469 12.35 1.32 7.67
N ARG A 470 12.02 1.00 6.42
CA ARG A 470 11.73 1.95 5.35
C ARG A 470 10.74 3.03 5.75
N GLY A 471 9.60 2.64 6.32
CA GLY A 471 8.54 3.58 6.74
C GLY A 471 9.06 4.63 7.73
N ARG A 472 9.75 4.20 8.80
CA ARG A 472 10.29 5.08 9.84
C ARG A 472 11.32 6.07 9.29
N LEU A 473 12.21 5.61 8.41
CA LEU A 473 13.23 6.46 7.79
C LEU A 473 12.62 7.51 6.85
N VAL A 474 11.56 7.14 6.11
CA VAL A 474 10.81 8.10 5.30
C VAL A 474 10.07 9.11 6.18
N THR A 475 9.43 8.70 7.28
CA THR A 475 8.76 9.64 8.20
C THR A 475 9.74 10.57 8.90
N MET A 476 10.99 10.13 9.10
CA MET A 476 12.08 10.97 9.63
C MET A 476 12.30 12.23 8.78
N ASN A 477 12.05 12.19 7.47
CA ASN A 477 12.14 13.38 6.61
C ASN A 477 11.19 14.51 7.07
N VAL A 478 9.98 14.18 7.55
CA VAL A 478 9.01 15.18 8.06
C VAL A 478 9.52 15.85 9.33
N LEU A 479 10.25 15.11 10.17
CA LEU A 479 10.93 15.68 11.33
C LEU A 479 12.00 16.70 10.93
N PHE A 480 12.78 16.42 9.88
CA PHE A 480 13.77 17.37 9.38
C PHE A 480 13.12 18.64 8.81
N ILE A 481 11.94 18.54 8.19
CA ILE A 481 11.17 19.72 7.74
C ILE A 481 10.81 20.63 8.92
N THR A 482 10.24 20.08 9.98
CA THR A 482 9.86 20.88 11.15
C THR A 482 11.08 21.41 11.92
N MET A 483 12.17 20.65 11.95
CA MET A 483 13.46 21.10 12.48
C MET A 483 14.04 22.27 11.67
N GLY A 484 13.98 22.20 10.33
CA GLY A 484 14.42 23.26 9.43
C GLY A 484 13.62 24.54 9.63
N GLN A 485 12.30 24.44 9.81
CA GLN A 485 11.46 25.58 10.16
C GLN A 485 11.92 26.21 11.48
N MET A 486 12.08 25.41 12.53
CA MET A 486 12.56 25.88 13.83
C MET A 486 13.91 26.61 13.72
N VAL A 487 14.90 26.01 13.03
CA VAL A 487 16.22 26.61 12.80
C VAL A 487 16.11 27.94 12.06
N ALA A 488 15.25 28.02 11.03
CA ALA A 488 15.03 29.27 10.31
C ALA A 488 14.41 30.37 11.19
N TYR A 489 13.50 30.04 12.10
CA TYR A 489 12.97 31.03 13.05
C TYR A 489 13.99 31.45 14.10
N VAL A 490 14.87 30.54 14.55
CA VAL A 490 15.99 30.90 15.44
C VAL A 490 16.91 31.91 14.73
N ILE A 491 17.32 31.60 13.50
CA ILE A 491 18.17 32.50 12.69
C ILE A 491 17.45 33.82 12.41
N GLY A 492 16.18 33.77 12.03
CA GLY A 492 15.34 34.93 11.81
C GLY A 492 15.25 35.83 13.04
N TRP A 493 15.02 35.26 14.22
CA TRP A 493 15.01 36.00 15.48
C TRP A 493 16.37 36.61 15.81
N LEU A 494 17.46 35.82 15.78
CA LEU A 494 18.81 36.29 16.08
C LEU A 494 19.24 37.43 15.16
N LEU A 495 19.06 37.28 13.85
CA LEU A 495 19.46 38.30 12.88
C LEU A 495 18.52 39.51 12.91
N SER A 496 17.22 39.34 13.19
CA SER A 496 16.31 40.49 13.35
C SER A 496 16.62 41.34 14.59
N THR A 497 17.21 40.72 15.62
CA THR A 497 17.49 41.36 16.91
C THR A 497 18.89 41.98 16.95
N TYR A 498 19.90 41.28 16.44
CA TYR A 498 21.30 41.64 16.64
C TYR A 498 22.04 42.07 15.37
N ALA A 499 21.57 41.68 14.18
CA ALA A 499 22.23 42.08 12.95
C ALA A 499 21.79 43.48 12.52
N ASP A 500 22.59 44.08 11.63
CA ASP A 500 22.27 45.38 11.06
C ASP A 500 20.96 45.33 10.26
N LYS A 501 20.06 46.30 10.51
CA LYS A 501 18.71 46.29 9.93
C LYS A 501 18.70 46.40 8.40
N ALA A 502 19.72 47.01 7.80
CA ALA A 502 19.79 47.17 6.36
C ALA A 502 20.19 45.85 5.65
N THR A 503 20.94 44.98 6.32
CA THR A 503 21.56 43.79 5.73
C THR A 503 21.11 42.46 6.34
N GLY A 504 20.52 42.46 7.53
CA GLY A 504 20.16 41.25 8.29
C GLY A 504 19.25 40.29 7.53
N TRP A 505 18.26 40.80 6.79
CA TRP A 505 17.36 39.98 5.98
C TRP A 505 18.08 39.26 4.82
N ARG A 506 19.17 39.84 4.29
CA ARG A 506 19.99 39.20 3.24
C ARG A 506 20.72 37.97 3.78
N TRP A 507 21.21 38.07 5.02
CA TRP A 507 21.83 36.94 5.71
C TRP A 507 20.82 35.85 6.05
N MET A 508 19.58 36.20 6.43
CA MET A 508 18.53 35.21 6.67
C MET A 508 18.34 34.31 5.44
N VAL A 509 18.06 34.89 4.27
CA VAL A 509 17.87 34.09 3.04
C VAL A 509 19.17 33.46 2.53
N GLY A 510 20.30 34.17 2.63
CA GLY A 510 21.60 33.70 2.14
C GLY A 510 22.15 32.50 2.91
N LEU A 511 21.91 32.42 4.22
CA LEU A 511 22.32 31.27 5.04
C LEU A 511 21.62 29.97 4.63
N GLY A 512 20.52 30.03 3.87
CA GLY A 512 19.91 28.85 3.25
C GLY A 512 20.84 28.12 2.28
N ALA A 513 21.86 28.80 1.72
CA ALA A 513 22.87 28.17 0.87
C ALA A 513 23.80 27.21 1.64
N VAL A 514 23.96 27.38 2.96
CA VAL A 514 24.89 26.58 3.78
C VAL A 514 24.46 25.11 3.87
N PRO A 515 23.23 24.78 4.32
CA PRO A 515 22.78 23.39 4.35
C PRO A 515 22.75 22.76 2.94
N ALA A 516 22.43 23.52 1.90
CA ALA A 516 22.45 23.02 0.51
C ALA A 516 23.86 22.71 0.01
N ALA A 517 24.84 23.58 0.30
CA ALA A 517 26.23 23.32 -0.04
C ALA A 517 26.81 22.13 0.75
N LEU A 518 26.45 22.01 2.03
CA LEU A 518 26.81 20.85 2.85
C LEU A 518 26.21 19.56 2.29
N GLN A 519 24.92 19.58 1.94
CA GLN A 519 24.26 18.44 1.33
C GLN A 519 24.89 18.07 -0.01
N ALA A 520 25.14 19.04 -0.89
CA ALA A 520 25.81 18.81 -2.18
C ALA A 520 27.16 18.12 -1.98
N ALA A 521 27.96 18.56 -0.99
CA ALA A 521 29.24 17.93 -0.67
C ALA A 521 29.06 16.49 -0.16
N LEU A 522 28.08 16.23 0.71
CA LEU A 522 27.80 14.88 1.23
C LEU A 522 27.28 13.94 0.13
N VAL A 523 26.37 14.43 -0.72
CA VAL A 523 25.74 13.67 -1.81
C VAL A 523 26.77 13.21 -2.84
N VAL A 524 27.86 13.95 -3.07
CA VAL A 524 28.97 13.49 -3.91
C VAL A 524 29.55 12.15 -3.43
N PHE A 525 29.64 11.93 -2.12
CA PHE A 525 30.14 10.70 -1.52
C PHE A 525 29.06 9.62 -1.33
N MET A 526 27.79 9.99 -1.42
CA MET A 526 26.68 9.04 -1.34
C MET A 526 26.63 8.13 -2.58
N PRO A 527 26.24 6.85 -2.41
CA PRO A 527 25.96 5.97 -3.53
C PRO A 527 24.67 6.36 -4.25
N GLU A 528 24.51 5.86 -5.46
CA GLU A 528 23.21 5.86 -6.14
C GLU A 528 22.35 4.70 -5.65
N THR A 529 21.03 4.74 -5.86
CA THR A 529 20.13 3.71 -5.36
C THR A 529 20.40 2.35 -6.04
N PRO A 530 20.35 1.22 -5.30
CA PRO A 530 20.55 -0.11 -5.87
C PRO A 530 19.61 -0.39 -7.05
N ARG A 531 18.33 0.00 -6.91
CA ARG A 531 17.30 -0.12 -7.94
C ARG A 531 17.68 0.60 -9.23
N TRP A 532 18.15 1.83 -9.15
CA TRP A 532 18.57 2.57 -10.35
C TRP A 532 19.84 1.98 -10.98
N LEU A 533 20.80 1.55 -10.16
CA LEU A 533 22.05 0.95 -10.65
C LEU A 533 21.78 -0.33 -11.47
N VAL A 534 20.87 -1.20 -11.01
CA VAL A 534 20.41 -2.37 -11.78
C VAL A 534 19.68 -1.94 -13.07
N LYS A 535 18.83 -0.91 -12.98
CA LYS A 535 18.10 -0.38 -14.15
C LYS A 535 19.02 0.10 -15.28
N VAL A 536 20.20 0.62 -14.95
CA VAL A 536 21.23 1.10 -15.90
C VAL A 536 22.27 0.01 -16.23
N GLY A 537 22.13 -1.20 -15.69
CA GLY A 537 23.02 -2.34 -15.96
C GLY A 537 24.33 -2.35 -15.17
N ARG A 538 24.39 -1.61 -14.04
CA ARG A 538 25.54 -1.55 -13.12
C ARG A 538 25.33 -2.43 -11.88
N THR A 539 24.99 -3.71 -12.10
CA THR A 539 24.66 -4.69 -11.05
C THR A 539 25.76 -4.83 -9.98
N GLN A 540 27.04 -4.84 -10.38
CA GLN A 540 28.14 -4.96 -9.41
C GLN A 540 28.23 -3.77 -8.43
N SER A 541 27.94 -2.56 -8.91
CA SER A 541 27.87 -1.38 -8.03
C SER A 541 26.65 -1.44 -7.12
N ALA A 542 25.51 -1.94 -7.60
CA ALA A 542 24.33 -2.14 -6.77
C ALA A 542 24.64 -3.09 -5.59
N LYS A 543 25.41 -4.15 -5.85
CA LYS A 543 25.80 -5.16 -4.84
C LYS A 543 26.60 -4.54 -3.70
N GLN A 544 27.59 -3.73 -4.07
CA GLN A 544 28.42 -3.02 -3.09
C GLN A 544 27.61 -2.06 -2.21
N VAL A 545 26.55 -1.44 -2.77
CA VAL A 545 25.68 -0.55 -2.00
C VAL A 545 24.82 -1.35 -1.03
N ILE A 546 24.19 -2.44 -1.47
CA ILE A 546 23.36 -3.31 -0.63
C ILE A 546 24.18 -3.88 0.53
N GLN A 547 25.38 -4.39 0.26
CA GLN A 547 26.28 -4.91 1.29
C GLN A 547 26.65 -3.84 2.33
N ARG A 548 26.90 -2.60 1.91
CA ARG A 548 27.21 -1.49 2.85
C ARG A 548 26.02 -1.03 3.67
N VAL A 549 24.81 -1.07 3.09
CA VAL A 549 23.56 -0.68 3.76
C VAL A 549 23.20 -1.69 4.85
N ASN A 550 23.32 -2.99 4.55
CA ASN A 550 22.91 -4.05 5.47
C ASN A 550 24.01 -4.46 6.48
N GLY A 551 25.26 -4.00 6.29
CA GLY A 551 26.38 -4.22 7.20
C GLY A 551 27.26 -5.42 6.81
N GLU A 552 28.57 -5.32 7.07
CA GLU A 552 29.56 -6.33 6.66
C GLU A 552 29.41 -7.69 7.38
N GLU A 553 28.77 -7.74 8.56
CA GLU A 553 28.52 -8.99 9.31
C GLU A 553 27.22 -9.72 8.92
N ALA A 554 26.28 -9.04 8.25
CA ALA A 554 24.98 -9.57 7.85
C ALA A 554 24.89 -9.93 6.35
N ALA A 555 25.83 -9.45 5.55
CA ALA A 555 25.82 -9.64 4.11
C ALA A 555 26.79 -10.76 3.69
N SER A 556 26.38 -12.02 3.90
CA SER A 556 26.79 -13.11 3.02
C SER A 556 26.66 -12.61 1.57
N GLY A 557 27.63 -12.91 0.70
CA GLY A 557 27.56 -12.49 -0.71
C GLY A 557 26.23 -12.88 -1.40
N GLN A 558 25.57 -13.92 -0.87
CA GLN A 558 24.26 -14.45 -1.24
C GLN A 558 23.10 -13.47 -0.97
N TYR A 559 22.94 -12.91 0.23
CA TYR A 559 21.85 -11.96 0.53
C TYR A 559 21.85 -10.71 -0.38
N ALA A 560 23.04 -10.20 -0.70
CA ALA A 560 23.14 -9.07 -1.64
C ALA A 560 22.84 -9.48 -3.10
N ASP A 561 23.15 -10.72 -3.48
CA ASP A 561 22.77 -11.28 -4.78
C ASP A 561 21.26 -11.56 -4.89
N MET A 562 20.63 -11.97 -3.78
CA MET A 562 19.17 -12.14 -3.65
C MET A 562 18.43 -10.82 -3.95
N ILE A 563 18.74 -9.76 -3.22
CA ILE A 563 18.09 -8.44 -3.41
C ILE A 563 18.33 -7.93 -4.83
N ILE A 564 19.52 -8.15 -5.39
CA ILE A 564 19.81 -7.81 -6.79
C ILE A 564 18.92 -8.57 -7.75
N ARG A 565 18.79 -9.89 -7.57
CA ARG A 565 17.94 -10.73 -8.42
C ARG A 565 16.49 -10.28 -8.36
N GLU A 566 15.98 -9.97 -7.17
CA GLU A 566 14.62 -9.43 -7.00
C GLU A 566 14.43 -8.12 -7.79
N ILE A 567 15.37 -7.18 -7.65
CA ILE A 567 15.36 -5.92 -8.39
C ILE A 567 15.51 -6.15 -9.90
N GLU A 568 16.32 -7.12 -10.33
CA GLU A 568 16.48 -7.48 -11.74
C GLU A 568 15.22 -8.07 -12.33
N ILE A 569 14.49 -8.89 -11.58
CA ILE A 569 13.20 -9.45 -11.98
C ILE A 569 12.14 -8.35 -12.06
N GLU A 570 12.01 -7.50 -11.03
CA GLU A 570 11.09 -6.35 -11.05
C GLU A 570 11.42 -5.44 -12.25
N ALA A 571 12.71 -5.18 -12.51
CA ALA A 571 13.15 -4.38 -13.65
C ALA A 571 12.92 -5.09 -14.99
N HIS A 572 13.02 -6.42 -15.05
CA HIS A 572 12.78 -7.21 -16.25
C HIS A 572 11.28 -7.27 -16.56
N GLU A 573 10.44 -7.56 -15.58
CA GLU A 573 8.99 -7.47 -15.67
C GLU A 573 8.54 -6.07 -16.07
N GLU A 574 9.11 -5.02 -15.47
CA GLU A 574 8.82 -3.63 -15.87
C GLU A 574 9.26 -3.37 -17.33
N ARG A 575 10.42 -3.88 -17.76
CA ARG A 575 10.92 -3.75 -19.15
C ARG A 575 10.12 -4.58 -20.14
N GLU A 576 9.68 -5.78 -19.79
CA GLU A 576 8.87 -6.67 -20.62
C GLU A 576 7.44 -6.17 -20.71
N ALA A 577 6.82 -5.78 -19.60
CA ALA A 577 5.55 -5.05 -19.60
C ALA A 577 5.68 -3.77 -20.44
N ARG A 578 6.82 -3.08 -20.40
CA ARG A 578 7.10 -1.89 -21.22
C ARG A 578 7.27 -2.22 -22.71
N ARG A 579 7.89 -3.35 -23.07
CA ARG A 579 8.07 -3.86 -24.45
C ARG A 579 6.78 -4.41 -25.06
N LEU A 580 6.00 -5.15 -24.28
CA LEU A 580 4.66 -5.64 -24.64
C LEU A 580 3.69 -4.47 -24.83
N ARG A 581 3.78 -3.44 -23.97
CA ARG A 581 3.02 -2.18 -24.12
C ARG A 581 3.54 -1.30 -25.28
N GLU A 582 4.80 -1.40 -25.67
CA GLU A 582 5.41 -0.67 -26.80
C GLU A 582 4.88 -1.15 -28.16
N HIS A 583 4.44 -2.41 -28.28
CA HIS A 583 3.86 -2.93 -29.52
C HIS A 583 2.43 -2.45 -29.81
N GLN A 584 1.74 -1.79 -28.86
CA GLN A 584 0.34 -1.41 -29.06
C GLN A 584 0.11 0.10 -29.30
N ARG A 585 0.84 1.07 -28.70
CA ARG A 585 0.73 2.52 -29.04
C ARG A 585 1.97 3.35 -28.65
N PRO A 586 2.51 4.23 -29.51
CA PRO A 586 3.63 5.10 -29.15
C PRO A 586 3.21 6.36 -28.35
N GLY A 587 4.12 6.84 -27.50
CA GLY A 587 4.10 8.21 -26.93
C GLY A 587 2.88 8.57 -26.08
N LEU A 588 2.22 9.69 -26.43
CA LEU A 588 1.10 10.31 -25.71
C LEU A 588 -0.03 9.31 -25.37
N GLY A 589 -0.24 8.30 -26.23
CA GLY A 589 -1.24 7.25 -26.03
C GLY A 589 -1.00 6.37 -24.80
N LYS A 590 0.26 6.18 -24.38
CA LYS A 590 0.63 5.41 -23.18
C LYS A 590 0.41 6.21 -21.90
N TRP A 591 0.74 7.51 -21.93
CA TRP A 591 0.41 8.42 -20.85
C TRP A 591 -1.11 8.46 -20.68
N LEU A 592 -1.86 8.65 -21.77
CA LEU A 592 -3.33 8.61 -21.79
C LEU A 592 -3.89 7.27 -21.26
N GLY A 593 -3.25 6.13 -21.55
CA GLY A 593 -3.66 4.82 -21.03
C GLY A 593 -3.49 4.69 -19.51
N ALA A 594 -2.39 5.18 -18.94
CA ALA A 594 -2.18 5.20 -17.49
C ALA A 594 -3.16 6.15 -16.78
N TRP A 595 -3.48 7.29 -17.41
CA TRP A 595 -4.55 8.18 -16.93
C TRP A 595 -5.93 7.53 -17.04
N GLN A 596 -6.17 6.78 -18.11
CA GLN A 596 -7.40 6.02 -18.28
C GLN A 596 -7.52 4.95 -17.19
N GLU A 597 -6.47 4.20 -16.87
CA GLU A 597 -6.47 3.20 -15.78
C GLU A 597 -6.68 3.84 -14.40
N LEU A 598 -6.02 4.97 -14.12
CA LEU A 598 -6.18 5.72 -12.87
C LEU A 598 -7.62 6.28 -12.72
N LEU A 599 -8.22 6.76 -13.81
CA LEU A 599 -9.52 7.45 -13.80
C LEU A 599 -10.72 6.56 -14.14
N SER A 600 -10.52 5.37 -14.70
CA SER A 600 -11.61 4.45 -15.07
C SER A 600 -11.89 3.41 -13.98
N GLN A 601 -10.86 2.91 -13.30
CA GLN A 601 -11.05 1.92 -12.24
C GLN A 601 -11.56 2.59 -10.95
N GLY A 602 -12.68 2.08 -10.42
CA GLY A 602 -13.33 2.62 -9.21
C GLY A 602 -12.40 2.73 -8.01
N LYS A 603 -11.58 1.70 -7.75
CA LYS A 603 -10.60 1.68 -6.64
C LYS A 603 -9.54 2.76 -6.75
N ASN A 604 -8.95 2.90 -7.94
CA ASN A 604 -7.89 3.87 -8.22
C ASN A 604 -8.41 5.31 -8.08
N ARG A 605 -9.65 5.58 -8.54
CA ARG A 605 -10.29 6.89 -8.39
C ARG A 605 -10.54 7.25 -6.93
N ARG A 606 -10.95 6.29 -6.10
CA ARG A 606 -11.18 6.51 -4.67
C ARG A 606 -9.87 6.77 -3.94
N ALA A 607 -8.82 5.99 -4.25
CA ALA A 607 -7.47 6.23 -3.74
C ALA A 607 -6.97 7.63 -4.12
N LEU A 608 -7.14 8.02 -5.38
CA LEU A 608 -6.78 9.36 -5.86
C LEU A 608 -7.57 10.46 -5.16
N ALA A 609 -8.88 10.28 -5.00
CA ALA A 609 -9.73 11.24 -4.32
C ALA A 609 -9.29 11.46 -2.85
N ILE A 610 -8.98 10.38 -2.13
CA ILE A 610 -8.46 10.45 -0.76
C ILE A 610 -7.09 11.15 -0.72
N ALA A 611 -6.15 10.74 -1.58
CA ALA A 611 -4.80 11.30 -1.59
C ALA A 611 -4.83 12.81 -1.89
N CYS A 612 -5.58 13.22 -2.92
CA CYS A 612 -5.76 14.64 -3.26
C CYS A 612 -6.54 15.40 -2.18
N LEU A 613 -7.54 14.79 -1.55
CA LEU A 613 -8.26 15.38 -0.42
C LEU A 613 -7.31 15.68 0.74
N LEU A 614 -6.51 14.70 1.17
CA LEU A 614 -5.61 14.85 2.31
C LEU A 614 -4.49 15.86 2.01
N GLN A 615 -3.88 15.79 0.83
CA GLN A 615 -2.86 16.74 0.40
C GLN A 615 -3.40 18.16 0.23
N GLY A 616 -4.58 18.28 -0.37
CA GLY A 616 -5.29 19.56 -0.48
C GLY A 616 -5.65 20.12 0.89
N LEU A 617 -6.27 19.33 1.76
CA LEU A 617 -6.67 19.74 3.10
C LEU A 617 -5.48 20.16 3.97
N GLN A 618 -4.34 19.47 3.88
CA GLN A 618 -3.11 19.86 4.56
C GLN A 618 -2.70 21.31 4.24
N GLN A 619 -2.89 21.75 3.00
CA GLN A 619 -2.51 23.10 2.56
C GLN A 619 -3.64 24.11 2.73
N LEU A 620 -4.87 23.73 2.33
CA LEU A 620 -6.07 24.57 2.40
C LEU A 620 -6.49 24.90 3.82
N CYS A 621 -6.05 24.13 4.83
CA CYS A 621 -6.26 24.48 6.24
C CYS A 621 -5.47 25.71 6.72
N GLY A 622 -4.60 26.27 5.87
CA GLY A 622 -3.90 27.52 6.11
C GLY A 622 -2.56 27.40 6.84
N PHE A 623 -2.08 26.18 7.14
CA PHE A 623 -0.89 25.97 7.96
C PHE A 623 0.37 26.62 7.36
N ASN A 624 0.67 26.33 6.09
CA ASN A 624 1.87 26.87 5.46
C ASN A 624 1.83 28.39 5.33
N SER A 625 0.67 28.99 5.01
CA SER A 625 0.52 30.46 5.02
C SER A 625 0.65 31.05 6.41
N LEU A 626 0.11 30.41 7.44
CA LEU A 626 0.33 30.82 8.82
C LEU A 626 1.82 30.83 9.14
N MET A 627 2.58 29.81 8.69
CA MET A 627 4.03 29.80 8.87
C MET A 627 4.71 30.91 8.06
N TYR A 628 4.45 31.04 6.76
CA TYR A 628 5.05 32.09 5.91
C TYR A 628 4.82 33.51 6.42
N PHE A 629 3.66 33.75 7.04
CA PHE A 629 3.26 35.09 7.46
C PHE A 629 3.18 35.25 8.99
N SER A 630 3.62 34.27 9.78
CA SER A 630 3.50 34.28 11.24
C SER A 630 4.08 35.55 11.88
N ALA A 631 5.28 35.97 11.47
CA ALA A 631 5.91 37.17 12.00
C ALA A 631 5.16 38.44 11.56
N THR A 632 4.54 38.42 10.36
CA THR A 632 3.67 39.51 9.92
C THR A 632 2.40 39.58 10.77
N ILE A 633 1.77 38.43 11.04
CA ILE A 633 0.57 38.34 11.89
C ILE A 633 0.88 38.85 13.31
N PHE A 634 1.95 38.37 13.94
CA PHE A 634 2.28 38.79 15.31
C PHE A 634 2.75 40.26 15.38
N MET A 635 3.29 40.81 14.31
CA MET A 635 3.54 42.25 14.20
C MET A 635 2.23 43.04 14.16
N LEU A 636 1.24 42.58 13.37
CA LEU A 636 -0.09 43.21 13.31
C LEU A 636 -0.82 43.15 14.66
N VAL A 637 -0.64 42.06 15.42
CA VAL A 637 -1.20 41.91 16.78
C VAL A 637 -0.50 42.83 17.81
N GLY A 638 0.70 43.34 17.50
CA GLY A 638 1.44 44.26 18.38
C GLY A 638 2.48 43.60 19.29
N PHE A 639 2.92 42.37 19.01
CA PHE A 639 4.00 41.76 19.76
C PHE A 639 5.34 42.48 19.51
N LYS A 640 6.06 42.81 20.59
CA LYS A 640 7.35 43.52 20.53
C LYS A 640 8.42 42.78 19.72
N SER A 641 8.42 41.45 19.78
CA SER A 641 9.31 40.60 18.98
C SER A 641 8.48 39.58 18.18
N PRO A 642 8.03 39.93 16.97
CA PRO A 642 7.21 39.05 16.15
C PRO A 642 7.95 37.77 15.74
N THR A 643 9.25 37.87 15.45
CA THR A 643 10.11 36.73 15.08
C THR A 643 10.31 35.74 16.23
N LEU A 644 10.47 36.21 17.47
CA LEU A 644 10.50 35.35 18.66
C LEU A 644 9.16 34.66 18.88
N THR A 645 8.06 35.37 18.69
CA THR A 645 6.71 34.82 18.86
C THR A 645 6.46 33.71 17.83
N SER A 646 6.88 33.89 16.58
CA SER A 646 6.85 32.84 15.56
C SER A 646 7.74 31.64 15.87
N LEU A 647 8.90 31.85 16.52
CA LEU A 647 9.76 30.76 16.96
C LEU A 647 9.04 29.84 17.95
N VAL A 648 8.25 30.39 18.90
CA VAL A 648 7.46 29.59 19.84
C VAL A 648 6.47 28.67 19.10
N VAL A 649 5.84 29.19 18.04
CA VAL A 649 4.93 28.39 17.19
C VAL A 649 5.69 27.29 16.46
N ALA A 650 6.87 27.56 15.92
CA ALA A 650 7.69 26.57 15.23
C ALA A 650 8.24 25.48 16.17
N VAL A 651 8.64 25.84 17.39
CA VAL A 651 9.04 24.88 18.43
C VAL A 651 7.86 23.97 18.79
N THR A 652 6.66 24.54 18.91
CA THR A 652 5.43 23.76 19.16
C THR A 652 5.21 22.74 18.04
N ASN A 653 5.35 23.15 16.78
CA ASN A 653 5.26 22.24 15.64
C ASN A 653 6.26 21.09 15.75
N PHE A 654 7.55 21.39 15.94
CA PHE A 654 8.61 20.39 16.04
C PHE A 654 8.39 19.38 17.18
N LEU A 655 8.02 19.85 18.38
CA LEU A 655 7.77 18.99 19.54
C LEU A 655 6.58 18.06 19.31
N PHE A 656 5.48 18.56 18.75
CA PHE A 656 4.31 17.73 18.48
C PHE A 656 4.50 16.79 17.29
N THR A 657 5.36 17.12 16.32
CA THR A 657 5.80 16.16 15.29
C THR A 657 6.57 15.00 15.89
N LEU A 658 7.47 15.23 16.87
CA LEU A 658 8.13 14.14 17.60
C LEU A 658 7.12 13.23 18.31
N VAL A 659 6.10 13.81 18.93
CA VAL A 659 5.01 13.05 19.56
C VAL A 659 4.23 12.24 18.51
N ALA A 660 3.93 12.84 17.36
CA ALA A 660 3.20 12.18 16.27
C ALA A 660 3.92 10.92 15.76
N LEU A 661 5.25 10.98 15.61
CA LEU A 661 6.07 9.83 15.19
C LEU A 661 5.90 8.62 16.11
N GLY A 662 5.76 8.83 17.42
CA GLY A 662 5.55 7.75 18.38
C GLY A 662 4.10 7.25 18.46
N LEU A 663 3.12 8.06 18.05
CA LEU A 663 1.70 7.77 18.21
C LEU A 663 1.02 7.24 16.94
N ILE A 664 1.48 7.63 15.75
CA ILE A 664 0.79 7.36 14.48
C ILE A 664 0.58 5.86 14.22
N ASP A 665 1.57 5.04 14.54
CA ASP A 665 1.51 3.59 14.37
C ASP A 665 0.68 2.90 15.46
N ARG A 666 0.60 3.48 16.67
CA ARG A 666 -0.16 2.90 17.79
C ARG A 666 -1.65 3.23 17.73
N ILE A 667 -1.99 4.46 17.33
CA ILE A 667 -3.37 4.95 17.31
C ILE A 667 -4.07 4.58 16.00
N GLY A 668 -3.33 4.65 14.88
CA GLY A 668 -3.87 4.49 13.53
C GLY A 668 -4.04 5.83 12.81
N ARG A 669 -3.99 5.79 11.47
CA ARG A 669 -3.92 6.98 10.59
C ARG A 669 -5.28 7.68 10.49
N ARG A 670 -6.38 6.93 10.43
CA ARG A 670 -7.73 7.52 10.39
C ARG A 670 -8.09 8.14 11.73
N ARG A 671 -7.85 7.38 12.81
CA ARG A 671 -8.19 7.83 14.17
C ARG A 671 -7.42 9.08 14.59
N ILE A 672 -6.12 9.16 14.29
CA ILE A 672 -5.33 10.36 14.65
C ILE A 672 -5.83 11.62 13.94
N LEU A 673 -6.27 11.52 12.67
CA LEU A 673 -6.88 12.64 11.95
C LEU A 673 -8.22 13.06 12.58
N LEU A 674 -9.08 12.08 12.89
CA LEU A 674 -10.38 12.36 13.50
C LEU A 674 -10.25 12.94 14.91
N TYR A 675 -9.21 12.58 15.65
CA TYR A 675 -8.94 13.19 16.95
C TYR A 675 -8.31 14.58 16.83
N SER A 676 -7.44 14.83 15.86
CA SER A 676 -6.67 16.08 15.80
C SER A 676 -7.41 17.24 15.12
N ILE A 677 -8.17 16.98 14.04
CA ILE A 677 -8.84 18.04 13.27
C ILE A 677 -9.85 18.85 14.10
N PRO A 678 -10.67 18.26 15.02
CA PRO A 678 -11.54 19.05 15.89
C PRO A 678 -10.79 20.09 16.73
N PHE A 679 -9.62 19.75 17.27
CA PHE A 679 -8.78 20.71 18.00
C PHE A 679 -8.16 21.77 17.08
N MET A 680 -7.87 21.44 15.82
CA MET A 680 -7.50 22.45 14.83
C MET A 680 -8.62 23.46 14.60
N ILE A 681 -9.87 22.99 14.43
CA ILE A 681 -11.04 23.84 14.24
C ILE A 681 -11.22 24.76 15.46
N MET A 682 -11.14 24.21 16.68
CA MET A 682 -11.22 25.02 17.90
C MET A 682 -10.12 26.06 17.98
N GLY A 683 -8.87 25.70 17.67
CA GLY A 683 -7.74 26.64 17.64
C GLY A 683 -7.96 27.79 16.63
N LEU A 684 -8.48 27.49 15.44
CA LEU A 684 -8.80 28.51 14.43
C LEU A 684 -9.95 29.42 14.87
N LEU A 685 -11.01 28.88 15.47
CA LEU A 685 -12.15 29.66 15.97
C LEU A 685 -11.78 30.52 17.18
N PHE A 686 -10.95 30.03 18.09
CA PHE A 686 -10.44 30.83 19.20
C PHE A 686 -9.45 31.90 18.73
N ALA A 687 -8.66 31.64 17.69
CA ALA A 687 -7.85 32.67 17.07
C ALA A 687 -8.73 33.76 16.45
N ALA A 688 -9.77 33.38 15.70
CA ALA A 688 -10.75 34.32 15.14
C ALA A 688 -11.45 35.16 16.23
N PHE A 689 -11.84 34.52 17.33
CA PHE A 689 -12.38 35.20 18.50
C PHE A 689 -11.38 36.19 19.09
N GLY A 690 -10.12 35.78 19.31
CA GLY A 690 -9.06 36.67 19.80
C GLY A 690 -8.84 37.90 18.90
N PHE A 691 -8.83 37.70 17.57
CA PHE A 691 -8.73 38.80 16.60
C PHE A 691 -9.92 39.76 16.64
N SER A 692 -11.12 39.30 17.01
CA SER A 692 -12.31 40.18 17.10
C SER A 692 -12.21 41.27 18.18
N PHE A 693 -11.36 41.07 19.19
CA PHE A 693 -11.09 42.06 20.23
C PHE A 693 -9.90 42.97 19.90
N LEU A 694 -9.19 42.72 18.79
CA LEU A 694 -8.09 43.54 18.33
C LEU A 694 -8.60 44.55 17.30
N THR A 695 -8.58 45.84 17.65
CA THR A 695 -8.74 46.93 16.69
C THR A 695 -7.49 47.06 15.84
N LEU A 696 -7.51 46.46 14.65
CA LEU A 696 -6.42 46.51 13.67
C LEU A 696 -6.57 47.77 12.80
N GLY A 697 -5.80 48.83 13.07
CA GLY A 697 -5.84 50.09 12.31
C GLY A 697 -4.95 51.21 12.88
N GLU A 698 -4.78 52.30 12.12
CA GLU A 698 -3.86 53.46 12.34
C GLU A 698 -3.95 54.15 13.72
N THR A 699 -4.98 53.87 14.52
CA THR A 699 -5.08 54.35 15.91
C THR A 699 -4.08 53.68 16.86
N ALA A 700 -3.38 52.61 16.45
CA ALA A 700 -2.24 52.08 17.21
C ALA A 700 -1.00 53.01 17.19
N ALA A 701 -0.93 53.97 16.26
CA ALA A 701 0.13 54.98 16.22
C ALA A 701 -0.12 56.14 17.20
N ALA A 702 -1.32 56.25 17.77
CA ALA A 702 -1.68 57.26 18.76
C ALA A 702 -1.61 56.68 20.18
N GLY A 703 -0.39 56.33 20.62
CA GLY A 703 0.09 56.43 22.02
C GLY A 703 -0.77 55.95 23.20
N ASP A 704 -1.87 55.24 23.00
CA ASP A 704 -2.71 54.77 24.10
C ASP A 704 -2.07 53.50 24.64
N GLU A 705 -1.57 53.58 25.87
CA GLU A 705 -1.09 52.43 26.65
C GLU A 705 -2.26 51.46 26.78
N GLY A 706 -2.33 50.51 25.85
CA GLY A 706 -3.44 49.58 25.68
C GLY A 706 -3.82 48.93 27.00
N GLY A 707 -5.07 49.16 27.42
CA GLY A 707 -5.64 48.55 28.61
C GLY A 707 -5.48 47.03 28.60
N SER A 708 -5.67 46.41 29.77
CA SER A 708 -5.53 44.97 30.02
C SER A 708 -6.26 44.05 29.01
N GLY A 709 -7.24 44.57 28.25
CA GLY A 709 -7.93 43.87 27.17
C GLY A 709 -7.09 43.53 25.94
N HIS A 710 -6.19 44.42 25.46
CA HIS A 710 -5.38 44.16 24.25
C HIS A 710 -4.32 43.09 24.48
N ALA A 711 -3.64 43.13 25.64
CA ALA A 711 -2.66 42.11 26.02
C ALA A 711 -3.32 40.73 26.21
N GLY A 712 -4.54 40.71 26.76
CA GLY A 712 -5.36 39.50 26.85
C GLY A 712 -5.70 38.92 25.48
N ALA A 713 -6.22 39.75 24.57
CA ALA A 713 -6.58 39.32 23.21
C ALA A 713 -5.39 38.78 22.41
N ALA A 714 -4.22 39.44 22.48
CA ALA A 714 -2.98 38.98 21.84
C ALA A 714 -2.53 37.61 22.37
N THR A 715 -2.64 37.39 23.69
CA THR A 715 -2.32 36.11 24.33
C THR A 715 -3.29 35.01 23.88
N VAL A 716 -4.59 35.31 23.79
CA VAL A 716 -5.60 34.39 23.27
C VAL A 716 -5.26 33.97 21.84
N VAL A 717 -4.90 34.91 20.96
CA VAL A 717 -4.49 34.60 19.58
C VAL A 717 -3.29 33.66 19.56
N LEU A 718 -2.24 33.94 20.35
CA LEU A 718 -1.04 33.10 20.39
C LEU A 718 -1.34 31.67 20.87
N VAL A 719 -2.05 31.53 22.01
CA VAL A 719 -2.40 30.21 22.56
C VAL A 719 -3.27 29.42 21.58
N SER A 720 -4.21 30.09 20.91
CA SER A 720 -5.09 29.48 19.92
C SER A 720 -4.32 28.97 18.69
N ILE A 721 -3.35 29.75 18.20
CA ILE A 721 -2.43 29.33 17.13
C ILE A 721 -1.58 28.14 17.57
N MET A 722 -1.10 28.12 18.82
CA MET A 722 -0.34 26.98 19.35
C MET A 722 -1.18 25.70 19.39
N ILE A 723 -2.44 25.78 19.83
CA ILE A 723 -3.37 24.64 19.82
C ILE A 723 -3.59 24.14 18.39
N TYR A 724 -3.83 25.06 17.45
CA TYR A 724 -3.98 24.72 16.03
C TYR A 724 -2.74 24.00 15.48
N VAL A 725 -1.54 24.56 15.71
CA VAL A 725 -0.27 24.00 15.21
C VAL A 725 0.06 22.66 15.84
N ALA A 726 -0.11 22.51 17.16
CA ALA A 726 0.07 21.24 17.85
C ALA A 726 -0.86 20.15 17.27
N SER A 727 -2.12 20.50 17.04
CA SER A 727 -3.12 19.57 16.51
C SER A 727 -2.86 19.23 15.03
N PHE A 728 -2.40 20.19 14.23
CA PHE A 728 -1.95 19.94 12.86
C PHE A 728 -0.76 18.97 12.84
N ALA A 729 0.24 19.21 13.67
CA ALA A 729 1.47 18.42 13.74
C ALA A 729 1.23 16.95 14.12
N LEU A 730 0.17 16.66 14.90
CA LEU A 730 -0.21 15.29 15.26
C LEU A 730 -0.82 14.49 14.11
N GLY A 731 -1.67 15.12 13.29
CA GLY A 731 -2.43 14.45 12.24
C GLY A 731 -2.04 14.90 10.83
N LEU A 732 -2.68 15.98 10.35
CA LEU A 732 -2.56 16.46 8.96
C LEU A 732 -1.14 16.83 8.54
N GLY A 733 -0.21 17.10 9.48
CA GLY A 733 1.20 17.32 9.16
C GLY A 733 1.91 16.08 8.58
N ASN A 734 1.50 14.86 8.97
CA ASN A 734 2.23 13.63 8.63
C ASN A 734 1.44 12.73 7.68
N VAL A 735 0.17 12.42 8.00
CA VAL A 735 -0.62 11.39 7.31
C VAL A 735 -0.72 11.61 5.78
N PRO A 736 -0.91 12.83 5.25
CA PRO A 736 -0.99 13.06 3.80
C PRO A 736 0.26 12.62 3.02
N TRP A 737 1.45 12.62 3.65
CA TRP A 737 2.68 12.19 3.00
C TRP A 737 2.80 10.67 2.86
N MET A 738 1.92 9.90 3.50
CA MET A 738 1.83 8.44 3.39
C MET A 738 0.90 8.01 2.23
N GLN A 739 0.49 8.93 1.36
CA GLN A 739 -0.43 8.72 0.24
C GLN A 739 -0.08 7.56 -0.71
N SER A 740 1.20 7.21 -0.86
CA SER A 740 1.63 6.15 -1.76
C SER A 740 1.12 4.76 -1.34
N GLU A 741 0.73 4.61 -0.08
CA GLU A 741 0.18 3.38 0.49
C GLU A 741 -1.24 3.07 -0.03
N LEU A 742 -1.97 4.08 -0.52
CA LEU A 742 -3.34 3.93 -1.01
C LEU A 742 -3.44 3.40 -2.45
N PHE A 743 -2.33 3.45 -3.19
CA PHE A 743 -2.33 3.15 -4.62
C PHE A 743 -1.74 1.77 -4.93
N PRO A 744 -2.38 0.99 -5.83
CA PRO A 744 -1.77 -0.20 -6.38
C PRO A 744 -0.53 0.15 -7.21
N LEU A 745 0.43 -0.79 -7.25
CA LEU A 745 1.75 -0.62 -7.88
C LEU A 745 1.68 0.02 -9.27
N ALA A 746 0.75 -0.42 -10.12
CA ALA A 746 0.62 0.01 -11.51
C ALA A 746 0.40 1.53 -11.69
N VAL A 747 -0.31 2.18 -10.77
CA VAL A 747 -0.67 3.61 -10.84
C VAL A 747 -0.08 4.45 -9.71
N ARG A 748 0.69 3.84 -8.80
CA ARG A 748 1.20 4.47 -7.58
C ARG A 748 2.02 5.72 -7.82
N SER A 749 2.95 5.67 -8.77
CA SER A 749 3.82 6.81 -9.10
C SER A 749 3.00 7.98 -9.69
N LEU A 750 2.08 7.68 -10.61
CA LEU A 750 1.20 8.68 -11.23
C LEU A 750 0.25 9.30 -10.20
N GLY A 751 -0.44 8.48 -9.40
CA GLY A 751 -1.38 8.92 -8.37
C GLY A 751 -0.69 9.78 -7.30
N SER A 752 0.47 9.34 -6.80
CA SER A 752 1.27 10.11 -5.83
C SER A 752 1.77 11.43 -6.41
N GLY A 753 2.11 11.46 -7.71
CA GLY A 753 2.49 12.68 -8.42
C GLY A 753 1.34 13.69 -8.49
N VAL A 754 0.13 13.25 -8.83
CA VAL A 754 -1.07 14.13 -8.89
C VAL A 754 -1.44 14.67 -7.51
N ALA A 755 -1.35 13.84 -6.47
CA ALA A 755 -1.64 14.27 -5.11
C ALA A 755 -0.57 15.25 -4.58
N THR A 756 0.71 15.05 -4.92
CA THR A 756 1.79 16.02 -4.64
C THR A 756 1.60 17.34 -5.42
N ALA A 757 1.15 17.27 -6.67
CA ALA A 757 0.78 18.47 -7.44
C ALA A 757 -0.42 19.20 -6.80
N THR A 758 -1.38 18.46 -6.25
CA THR A 758 -2.50 19.03 -5.49
C THR A 758 -2.01 19.78 -4.25
N ASN A 759 -1.02 19.23 -3.53
CA ASN A 759 -0.36 19.92 -2.42
C ASN A 759 0.23 21.26 -2.87
N TRP A 760 1.15 21.25 -3.85
CA TRP A 760 1.82 22.49 -4.27
C TRP A 760 0.88 23.51 -4.91
N GLY A 761 -0.14 23.05 -5.63
CA GLY A 761 -1.19 23.90 -6.19
C GLY A 761 -2.03 24.59 -5.11
N ALA A 762 -2.45 23.84 -4.09
CA ALA A 762 -3.16 24.40 -2.95
C ALA A 762 -2.26 25.35 -2.13
N ASN A 763 -0.99 25.01 -1.94
CA ASN A 763 -0.02 25.86 -1.25
C ASN A 763 0.22 27.18 -2.00
N PHE A 764 0.34 27.14 -3.33
CA PHE A 764 0.42 28.34 -4.17
C PHE A 764 -0.84 29.21 -4.02
N ALA A 765 -2.02 28.61 -4.10
CA ALA A 765 -3.29 29.33 -3.99
C ALA A 765 -3.45 30.04 -2.64
N ILE A 766 -3.18 29.34 -1.53
CA ILE A 766 -3.31 29.91 -0.18
C ILE A 766 -2.17 30.89 0.11
N GLY A 767 -0.94 30.62 -0.32
CA GLY A 767 0.18 31.56 -0.17
C GLY A 767 -0.05 32.88 -0.91
N LEU A 768 -0.76 32.85 -2.05
CA LEU A 768 -1.09 34.05 -2.81
C LEU A 768 -2.30 34.81 -2.24
N THR A 769 -3.28 34.10 -1.67
CA THR A 769 -4.56 34.69 -1.24
C THR A 769 -4.63 35.03 0.25
N PHE A 770 -3.78 34.47 1.12
CA PHE A 770 -3.88 34.63 2.57
C PHE A 770 -3.86 36.09 3.06
N LEU A 771 -2.83 36.87 2.70
CA LEU A 771 -2.77 38.29 3.12
C LEU A 771 -3.85 39.15 2.45
N PRO A 772 -4.11 39.05 1.12
CA PRO A 772 -5.27 39.74 0.52
C PRO A 772 -6.61 39.40 1.18
N MET A 773 -6.79 38.17 1.65
CA MET A 773 -7.99 37.75 2.38
C MET A 773 -8.06 38.37 3.77
N MET A 774 -6.93 38.46 4.48
CA MET A 774 -6.85 39.20 5.76
C MET A 774 -7.19 40.68 5.58
N ASP A 775 -6.75 41.30 4.48
CA ASP A 775 -7.04 42.70 4.18
C ASP A 775 -8.52 42.91 3.80
N ALA A 776 -9.10 41.99 3.02
CA ALA A 776 -10.47 42.12 2.51
C ALA A 776 -11.55 41.66 3.49
N LEU A 777 -11.33 40.56 4.22
CA LEU A 777 -12.31 39.95 5.12
C LEU A 777 -12.04 40.26 6.60
N THR A 778 -10.88 40.83 6.94
CA THR A 778 -10.28 40.88 8.30
C THR A 778 -9.68 39.54 8.74
N PRO A 779 -8.71 39.55 9.69
CA PRO A 779 -8.14 38.32 10.24
C PRO A 779 -9.18 37.42 10.89
N SER A 780 -10.15 37.96 11.62
CA SER A 780 -11.18 37.16 12.32
C SER A 780 -11.95 36.27 11.33
N TRP A 781 -12.48 36.84 10.26
CA TRP A 781 -13.22 36.07 9.25
C TRP A 781 -12.31 35.16 8.41
N THR A 782 -11.06 35.58 8.17
CA THR A 782 -10.07 34.74 7.48
C THR A 782 -9.86 33.42 8.22
N PHE A 783 -9.68 33.45 9.54
CA PHE A 783 -9.53 32.24 10.36
C PHE A 783 -10.83 31.43 10.46
N VAL A 784 -12.01 32.06 10.44
CA VAL A 784 -13.31 31.36 10.34
C VAL A 784 -13.44 30.60 9.02
N VAL A 785 -13.01 31.18 7.89
CA VAL A 785 -13.00 30.48 6.58
C VAL A 785 -12.13 29.23 6.64
N TYR A 786 -10.93 29.31 7.23
CA TYR A 786 -10.07 28.14 7.42
C TYR A 786 -10.67 27.10 8.36
N ALA A 787 -11.36 27.52 9.42
CA ALA A 787 -12.08 26.61 10.31
C ALA A 787 -13.20 25.87 9.55
N GLY A 788 -13.94 26.56 8.67
CA GLY A 788 -14.95 25.98 7.79
C GLY A 788 -14.36 24.95 6.83
N ILE A 789 -13.21 25.25 6.20
CA ILE A 789 -12.49 24.30 5.35
C ILE A 789 -12.08 23.06 6.15
N CYS A 790 -11.57 23.24 7.37
CA CYS A 790 -11.21 22.13 8.26
C CYS A 790 -12.43 21.30 8.67
N ALA A 791 -13.59 21.92 8.89
CA ALA A 791 -14.84 21.22 9.24
C ALA A 791 -15.36 20.38 8.06
N VAL A 792 -15.33 20.92 6.84
CA VAL A 792 -15.66 20.14 5.63
C VAL A 792 -14.66 19.01 5.44
N GLY A 793 -13.36 19.29 5.63
CA GLY A 793 -12.30 18.29 5.59
C GLY A 793 -12.49 17.16 6.61
N TYR A 794 -12.85 17.50 7.85
CA TYR A 794 -13.18 16.53 8.90
C TYR A 794 -14.32 15.61 8.48
N TRP A 795 -15.41 16.18 7.97
CA TRP A 795 -16.56 15.41 7.51
C TRP A 795 -16.19 14.46 6.35
N LEU A 796 -15.39 14.93 5.39
CA LEU A 796 -14.90 14.11 4.28
C LEU A 796 -13.97 12.99 4.76
N VAL A 797 -13.04 13.28 5.68
CA VAL A 797 -12.16 12.26 6.29
C VAL A 797 -12.98 11.21 7.03
N TRP A 798 -13.95 11.64 7.85
CA TRP A 798 -14.85 10.73 8.57
C TRP A 798 -15.61 9.81 7.61
N ARG A 799 -16.08 10.36 6.48
CA ARG A 799 -16.93 9.66 5.50
C ARG A 799 -16.17 8.78 4.50
N MET A 800 -14.95 9.15 4.14
CA MET A 800 -14.23 8.60 2.96
C MET A 800 -12.89 7.94 3.29
N TYR A 801 -12.20 8.31 4.38
CA TYR A 801 -10.85 7.81 4.66
C TYR A 801 -10.90 6.55 5.52
N PRO A 802 -10.52 5.37 5.00
CA PRO A 802 -10.49 4.15 5.80
C PRO A 802 -9.27 4.12 6.73
N GLU A 803 -9.31 3.24 7.74
CA GLU A 803 -8.12 2.98 8.55
C GLU A 803 -7.15 2.09 7.77
N THR A 804 -5.93 2.58 7.58
CA THR A 804 -4.87 1.86 6.82
C THR A 804 -3.76 1.33 7.72
N ALA A 805 -3.81 1.62 9.03
CA ALA A 805 -2.78 1.18 9.95
C ALA A 805 -2.70 -0.35 10.07
N GLY A 806 -1.48 -0.87 9.92
CA GLY A 806 -1.20 -2.30 10.08
C GLY A 806 -1.60 -3.17 8.89
N LEU A 807 -2.11 -2.57 7.81
CA LEU A 807 -2.47 -3.27 6.58
C LEU A 807 -1.28 -3.31 5.60
N SER A 808 -1.24 -4.36 4.78
CA SER A 808 -0.38 -4.41 3.60
C SER A 808 -0.87 -3.42 2.52
N LEU A 809 -0.04 -3.17 1.51
CA LEU A 809 -0.39 -2.27 0.39
C LEU A 809 -1.56 -2.82 -0.42
N GLU A 810 -1.60 -4.15 -0.56
CA GLU A 810 -2.63 -4.90 -1.25
C GLU A 810 -3.95 -4.83 -0.47
N GLU A 811 -3.91 -5.04 0.86
CA GLU A 811 -5.06 -4.91 1.75
C GLU A 811 -5.61 -3.48 1.79
N ALA A 812 -4.73 -2.47 1.87
CA ALA A 812 -5.12 -1.06 1.84
C ALA A 812 -5.79 -0.68 0.52
N THR A 813 -5.34 -1.27 -0.59
CA THR A 813 -5.97 -1.09 -1.91
C THR A 813 -7.31 -1.84 -2.00
N ALA A 814 -7.39 -3.05 -1.43
CA ALA A 814 -8.59 -3.89 -1.42
C ALA A 814 -9.77 -3.21 -0.71
N LEU A 815 -9.51 -2.43 0.34
CA LEU A 815 -10.52 -1.62 1.04
C LEU A 815 -11.31 -0.68 0.11
N LEU A 816 -10.71 -0.28 -1.01
CA LEU A 816 -11.28 0.68 -1.95
C LEU A 816 -11.98 0.04 -3.16
N GLU A 817 -12.08 -1.29 -3.22
CA GLU A 817 -12.68 -2.01 -4.36
C GLU A 817 -14.19 -1.80 -4.44
N ARG A 818 -14.91 -2.18 -3.38
CA ARG A 818 -16.38 -2.13 -3.32
C ARG A 818 -16.93 -0.80 -2.75
N GLY A 819 -16.07 0.07 -2.18
CA GLY A 819 -16.51 1.32 -1.54
C GLY A 819 -15.37 2.18 -0.99
N TRP A 820 -15.64 2.99 0.04
CA TRP A 820 -14.63 3.82 0.72
C TRP A 820 -13.87 3.08 1.83
N GLY A 821 -14.20 1.81 2.10
CA GLY A 821 -13.53 0.99 3.14
C GLY A 821 -13.73 1.48 4.58
N VAL A 822 -14.63 2.45 4.79
CA VAL A 822 -14.94 3.02 6.09
C VAL A 822 -15.87 2.06 6.84
N ARG A 823 -15.35 1.45 7.92
CA ARG A 823 -16.17 0.75 8.92
C ARG A 823 -16.86 1.79 9.81
N ASP A 824 -18.15 1.58 10.07
CA ASP A 824 -18.99 2.39 10.97
C ASP A 824 -18.56 2.27 12.44
#